data_AF-A0A819AW94-F1
#
_entry.id   AF-A0A819AW94-F1
#
_cell.length_a   1.000
_cell.length_b   1.000
_cell.length_c   1.000
_cell.angle_alpha   90.00
_cell.angle_beta   90.00
_cell.angle_gamma   90.00
#
_symmetry.space_group_name_H-M   'P 1'
#
loop_
_entity.id
_entity.type
_entity.pdbx_description
1 polymer ?
#
loop_
_entity_poly.entity_id
_entity_poly.type
_entity_poly.pdbx_seq_one_letter_code
_entity_poly.pdbx_strand_id
1 'polypeptide(L)'
;MTTSTNVQSNEWLLANPDLLGFFRTNYDAPNWKMIIAQLKADHEKFTVIERAGLVDDAFNLARANIVPTSLVFDLLSYASLERAYIVWERILAGLSYIEQMIASSSSDLTLYEQFQSYIIDLILPIYTQLGWQEQSSMVTNKWLDALHRDLIVSTACHYNLDDCVHRAQFLFEQWFNHPSNNSIEPNDRPVVYCTNVRIGGRAEFQFLLHQYRTSNDPQEKARIQSALACTRDTELIRYLLEIHVNLQLNIIRRQDALSGIRTICRKFVAETECWTFVRSRWIQLFEDFGKSMSFVDLIKDVTARFNTKQQFDEFERFIEQKIDNGTVEFQAIIERIRANIQWTEKAKPNLEEWFMNRTVEIRLPFDWIPSQYALDFDVRLSATYPNNAEPNTLFMGRTRIIVRCNRSTNVFRIHMKQLQMSSITLRRLDTSKNLITDWTWMSQSEILICRLRERCVTNQEYEFESEHTAELNRDMAGFYLSRYNVTNTSTGDIITHNIAATHMQPTIARNVFPCFDEPAFKAMFNISISHDPSFTVVRSNGAMLDGGQPIQQSDGRLLSRFEQTPPMSTYLIAFVVTDFECVSNVTSTNIEVNICGRPEAIQKGEGNFALQVSTEVIPYYEQSYNISYPLSKCDHFALPDFAIGGMENWGLITYRETALLYNNVTGNLADKRRVGEVVSHELAHQWFGDIVTPQWWNDLW
;
A
#
# COMPACT_ATOMS: atom_id res chain seq x y z
N MET A 1 -13.33 -43.86 -3.93
CA MET A 1 -12.46 -45.03 -4.19
C MET A 1 -11.06 -44.59 -3.85
N THR A 2 -10.39 -45.25 -2.92
CA THR A 2 -9.01 -44.92 -2.53
C THR A 2 -8.09 -45.89 -3.25
N THR A 3 -7.16 -45.38 -4.05
CA THR A 3 -6.23 -46.19 -4.83
C THR A 3 -4.82 -45.96 -4.29
N SER A 4 -4.12 -47.04 -3.92
CA SER A 4 -2.71 -46.98 -3.51
C SER A 4 -1.83 -47.40 -4.69
N THR A 5 -0.80 -46.62 -4.99
CA THR A 5 0.16 -46.90 -6.07
C THR A 5 1.58 -46.78 -5.53
N ASN A 6 2.47 -47.68 -5.93
CA ASN A 6 3.89 -47.65 -5.56
C ASN A 6 4.63 -46.72 -6.53
N VAL A 7 4.78 -45.45 -6.14
CA VAL A 7 5.55 -44.45 -6.89
C VAL A 7 6.77 -44.04 -6.08
N GLN A 8 7.86 -43.70 -6.78
CA GLN A 8 9.10 -43.31 -6.11
C GLN A 8 8.87 -42.04 -5.28
N SER A 9 9.52 -41.96 -4.10
CA SER A 9 9.29 -40.90 -3.12
C SER A 9 9.74 -39.49 -3.56
N ASN A 10 10.14 -39.32 -4.81
CA ASN A 10 10.60 -38.08 -5.43
C ASN A 10 9.78 -37.68 -6.67
N GLU A 11 8.73 -38.43 -7.03
CA GLU A 11 7.87 -38.17 -8.19
C GLU A 11 6.45 -37.84 -7.74
N TRP A 12 5.81 -36.86 -8.40
CA TRP A 12 4.40 -36.55 -8.19
C TRP A 12 3.50 -37.41 -9.08
N LEU A 13 2.28 -37.66 -8.61
CA LEU A 13 1.20 -38.30 -9.36
C LEU A 13 0.09 -37.30 -9.63
N LEU A 14 -0.40 -37.32 -10.86
CA LEU A 14 -1.62 -36.63 -11.26
C LEU A 14 -2.66 -37.68 -11.68
N ALA A 15 -3.84 -37.63 -11.05
CA ALA A 15 -4.99 -38.42 -11.44
C ALA A 15 -5.93 -37.58 -12.32
N ASN A 16 -6.75 -38.25 -13.12
CA ASN A 16 -7.68 -37.60 -14.07
C ASN A 16 -7.00 -36.64 -15.08
N PRO A 17 -5.98 -37.10 -15.83
CA PRO A 17 -5.33 -36.27 -16.84
C PRO A 17 -6.37 -35.72 -17.83
N ASP A 18 -6.20 -34.45 -18.19
CA ASP A 18 -7.12 -33.66 -19.04
C ASP A 18 -8.61 -33.64 -18.61
N LEU A 19 -8.92 -34.03 -17.36
CA LEU A 19 -10.27 -34.02 -16.79
C LEU A 19 -11.30 -34.84 -17.59
N LEU A 20 -10.86 -35.95 -18.19
CA LEU A 20 -11.74 -36.83 -18.98
C LEU A 20 -12.80 -37.56 -18.15
N GLY A 21 -12.52 -37.78 -16.86
CA GLY A 21 -13.43 -38.43 -15.92
C GLY A 21 -14.29 -37.45 -15.15
N PHE A 22 -15.56 -37.81 -14.93
CA PHE A 22 -16.49 -37.04 -14.09
C PHE A 22 -16.27 -37.33 -12.60
N PHE A 23 -15.10 -36.98 -12.09
CA PHE A 23 -14.74 -37.09 -10.66
C PHE A 23 -13.67 -36.06 -10.28
N ARG A 24 -13.59 -35.75 -8.98
CA ARG A 24 -12.56 -34.90 -8.38
C ARG A 24 -11.43 -35.75 -7.79
N THR A 25 -10.24 -35.19 -7.75
CA THR A 25 -9.02 -35.85 -7.27
C THR A 25 -8.50 -35.18 -6.01
N ASN A 26 -8.24 -35.96 -4.96
CA ASN A 26 -7.51 -35.52 -3.79
C ASN A 26 -6.24 -36.36 -3.66
N TYR A 27 -5.18 -35.71 -3.17
CA TYR A 27 -3.88 -36.31 -2.94
C TYR A 27 -3.50 -36.21 -1.46
N ASP A 28 -2.53 -37.01 -1.03
CA ASP A 28 -1.93 -36.82 0.28
C ASP A 28 -1.07 -35.56 0.32
N ALA A 29 -0.71 -35.11 1.53
CA ALA A 29 0.06 -33.89 1.72
C ALA A 29 1.43 -33.90 1.01
N PRO A 30 2.20 -35.01 1.00
CA PRO A 30 3.45 -35.08 0.23
C PRO A 30 3.25 -34.87 -1.27
N ASN A 31 2.26 -35.53 -1.88
CA ASN A 31 2.03 -35.39 -3.32
C ASN A 31 1.54 -33.99 -3.68
N TRP A 32 0.66 -33.38 -2.87
CA TRP A 32 0.28 -31.97 -3.04
C TRP A 32 1.49 -31.04 -3.01
N LYS A 33 2.42 -31.22 -2.06
CA LYS A 33 3.65 -30.40 -1.98
C LYS A 33 4.52 -30.55 -3.23
N MET A 34 4.62 -31.75 -3.78
CA MET A 34 5.38 -31.99 -5.01
C MET A 34 4.73 -31.37 -6.24
N ILE A 35 3.40 -31.46 -6.37
CA ILE A 35 2.65 -30.78 -7.44
C ILE A 35 2.87 -29.26 -7.35
N ILE A 36 2.77 -28.68 -6.15
CA ILE A 36 2.99 -27.24 -5.94
C ILE A 36 4.43 -26.85 -6.29
N ALA A 37 5.42 -27.65 -5.87
CA ALA A 37 6.82 -27.42 -6.22
C ALA A 37 7.05 -27.49 -7.73
N GLN A 38 6.42 -28.44 -8.43
CA GLN A 38 6.47 -28.54 -9.88
C GLN A 38 5.84 -27.32 -10.55
N LEU A 39 4.65 -26.87 -10.11
CA LEU A 39 3.99 -25.68 -10.64
C LEU A 39 4.85 -24.41 -10.48
N LYS A 40 5.55 -24.27 -9.36
CA LYS A 40 6.48 -23.15 -9.13
C LYS A 40 7.72 -23.21 -10.02
N ALA A 41 8.27 -24.40 -10.23
CA ALA A 41 9.48 -24.59 -11.01
C ALA A 41 9.23 -24.48 -12.52
N ASP A 42 8.16 -25.15 -12.98
CA ASP A 42 7.74 -25.23 -14.37
C ASP A 42 6.29 -25.75 -14.41
N HIS A 43 5.32 -24.82 -14.47
CA HIS A 43 3.89 -25.17 -14.55
C HIS A 43 3.47 -25.72 -15.91
N GLU A 44 4.25 -25.50 -16.97
CA GLU A 44 3.89 -25.96 -18.33
C GLU A 44 4.02 -27.47 -18.50
N LYS A 45 4.64 -28.15 -17.53
CA LYS A 45 4.61 -29.62 -17.39
C LYS A 45 3.21 -30.20 -17.24
N PHE A 46 2.27 -29.40 -16.72
CA PHE A 46 0.86 -29.74 -16.68
C PHE A 46 0.14 -29.02 -17.83
N THR A 47 -0.82 -29.68 -18.48
CA THR A 47 -1.64 -29.02 -19.50
C THR A 47 -2.47 -27.89 -18.88
N VAL A 48 -2.90 -26.93 -19.70
CA VAL A 48 -3.76 -25.82 -19.23
C VAL A 48 -5.02 -26.34 -18.52
N ILE A 49 -5.59 -27.43 -19.02
CA ILE A 49 -6.79 -28.06 -18.45
C ILE A 49 -6.47 -28.74 -17.13
N GLU A 50 -5.35 -29.46 -17.02
CA GLU A 50 -4.90 -30.06 -15.77
C GLU A 50 -4.65 -29.03 -14.67
N ARG A 51 -4.01 -27.89 -15.00
CA ARG A 51 -3.82 -26.79 -14.03
C ARG A 51 -5.15 -26.19 -13.57
N ALA A 52 -6.08 -25.97 -14.50
CA ALA A 52 -7.42 -25.50 -14.18
C ALA A 52 -8.16 -26.50 -13.26
N GLY A 53 -8.02 -27.80 -13.52
CA GLY A 53 -8.59 -28.86 -12.70
C GLY A 53 -7.97 -28.96 -11.31
N LEU A 54 -6.64 -28.83 -11.19
CA LEU A 54 -5.96 -28.81 -9.88
C LEU A 54 -6.45 -27.66 -9.01
N VAL A 55 -6.60 -26.47 -9.60
CA VAL A 55 -7.16 -25.30 -8.91
C VAL A 55 -8.62 -25.56 -8.51
N ASP A 56 -9.46 -26.00 -9.43
CA ASP A 56 -10.89 -26.26 -9.18
C ASP A 56 -11.08 -27.32 -8.09
N ASP A 57 -10.34 -28.44 -8.14
CA ASP A 57 -10.37 -29.50 -7.14
C ASP A 57 -9.87 -29.00 -5.79
N ALA A 58 -8.76 -28.29 -5.72
CA ALA A 58 -8.22 -27.77 -4.45
C ALA A 58 -9.23 -26.86 -3.73
N PHE A 59 -9.86 -25.91 -4.45
CA PHE A 59 -10.89 -25.05 -3.87
C PHE A 59 -12.11 -25.82 -3.37
N ASN A 60 -12.59 -26.80 -4.15
CA ASN A 60 -13.78 -27.57 -3.76
C ASN A 60 -13.50 -28.55 -2.61
N LEU A 61 -12.30 -29.14 -2.57
CA LEU A 61 -11.86 -29.98 -1.45
C LEU A 61 -11.69 -29.17 -0.17
N ALA A 62 -11.13 -27.96 -0.27
CA ALA A 62 -10.99 -27.05 0.86
C ALA A 62 -12.36 -26.61 1.38
N ARG A 63 -13.28 -26.26 0.47
CA ARG A 63 -14.67 -25.93 0.81
C ARG A 63 -15.40 -27.08 1.52
N ALA A 64 -15.11 -28.32 1.14
CA ALA A 64 -15.64 -29.52 1.77
C ALA A 64 -14.92 -29.90 3.08
N ASN A 65 -13.93 -29.11 3.53
CA ASN A 65 -13.05 -29.41 4.67
C ASN A 65 -12.31 -30.76 4.54
N ILE A 66 -12.04 -31.22 3.32
CA ILE A 66 -11.26 -32.45 3.04
C ILE A 66 -9.76 -32.17 3.09
N VAL A 67 -9.36 -30.97 2.68
CA VAL A 67 -7.99 -30.44 2.76
C VAL A 67 -8.01 -29.11 3.50
N PRO A 68 -6.91 -28.70 4.15
CA PRO A 68 -6.85 -27.40 4.80
C PRO A 68 -6.94 -26.26 3.77
N THR A 69 -7.63 -25.18 4.12
CA THR A 69 -7.77 -23.98 3.28
C THR A 69 -6.43 -23.38 2.88
N SER A 70 -5.42 -23.45 3.74
CA SER A 70 -4.04 -22.99 3.45
C SER A 70 -3.42 -23.66 2.22
N LEU A 71 -3.78 -24.92 1.93
CA LEU A 71 -3.31 -25.62 0.73
C LEU A 71 -3.67 -24.86 -0.55
N VAL A 72 -4.84 -24.22 -0.61
CA VAL A 72 -5.27 -23.43 -1.76
C VAL A 72 -4.31 -22.27 -1.97
N PHE A 73 -3.94 -21.56 -0.91
CA PHE A 73 -3.03 -20.42 -1.01
C PHE A 73 -1.58 -20.85 -1.33
N ASP A 74 -1.14 -21.97 -0.77
CA ASP A 74 0.13 -22.60 -1.14
C ASP A 74 0.14 -22.98 -2.63
N LEU A 75 -0.96 -23.52 -3.15
CA LEU A 75 -1.13 -23.81 -4.57
C LEU A 75 -1.10 -22.52 -5.40
N LEU A 76 -1.84 -21.48 -5.02
CA LEU A 76 -1.90 -20.24 -5.78
C LEU A 76 -0.58 -19.46 -5.82
N SER A 77 0.41 -19.81 -5.01
CA SER A 77 1.71 -19.12 -5.03
C SER A 77 2.52 -19.28 -6.32
N TYR A 78 2.14 -20.16 -7.27
CA TYR A 78 2.69 -20.13 -8.64
C TYR A 78 1.94 -19.18 -9.59
N ALA A 79 0.75 -18.69 -9.22
CA ALA A 79 -0.17 -18.06 -10.18
C ALA A 79 0.38 -16.78 -10.80
N SER A 80 1.35 -16.11 -10.18
CA SER A 80 2.08 -14.99 -10.77
C SER A 80 2.82 -15.35 -12.08
N LEU A 81 3.08 -16.65 -12.32
CA LEU A 81 3.65 -17.21 -13.53
C LEU A 81 2.58 -17.61 -14.57
N GLU A 82 1.33 -17.81 -14.14
CA GLU A 82 0.25 -18.31 -15.01
C GLU A 82 -0.22 -17.25 -16.01
N ARG A 83 -0.51 -17.68 -17.24
CA ARG A 83 -0.95 -16.81 -18.35
C ARG A 83 -2.22 -17.30 -19.06
N ALA A 84 -2.72 -18.49 -18.73
CA ALA A 84 -3.91 -19.04 -19.34
C ALA A 84 -5.20 -18.50 -18.70
N TYR A 85 -6.07 -17.95 -19.54
CA TYR A 85 -7.38 -17.41 -19.14
C TYR A 85 -8.20 -18.38 -18.28
N ILE A 86 -8.33 -19.64 -18.72
CA ILE A 86 -9.20 -20.62 -18.05
C ILE A 86 -8.70 -20.96 -16.63
N VAL A 87 -7.39 -20.93 -16.40
CA VAL A 87 -6.82 -21.15 -15.06
C VAL A 87 -7.15 -19.94 -14.18
N TRP A 88 -6.97 -18.71 -14.68
CA TRP A 88 -7.35 -17.49 -13.98
C TRP A 88 -8.84 -17.41 -13.66
N GLU A 89 -9.71 -17.87 -14.57
CA GLU A 89 -11.15 -17.96 -14.33
C GLU A 89 -11.45 -18.89 -13.13
N ARG A 90 -10.83 -20.08 -13.07
CA ARG A 90 -10.96 -20.99 -11.92
C ARG A 90 -10.43 -20.39 -10.62
N ILE A 91 -9.27 -19.73 -10.67
CA ILE A 91 -8.65 -19.06 -9.52
C ILE A 91 -9.61 -18.02 -8.94
N LEU A 92 -10.08 -17.09 -9.77
CA LEU A 92 -10.92 -15.98 -9.34
C LEU A 92 -12.33 -16.44 -8.93
N ALA A 93 -12.88 -17.46 -9.58
CA ALA A 93 -14.14 -18.08 -9.15
C ALA A 93 -14.03 -18.71 -7.75
N GLY A 94 -12.92 -19.42 -7.47
CA GLY A 94 -12.64 -19.98 -6.14
C GLY A 94 -12.46 -18.90 -5.08
N LEU A 95 -11.72 -17.84 -5.40
CA LEU A 95 -11.48 -16.71 -4.49
C LEU A 95 -12.76 -15.91 -4.21
N SER A 96 -13.66 -15.78 -5.20
CA SER A 96 -14.97 -15.12 -5.00
C SER A 96 -15.83 -15.84 -3.95
N TYR A 97 -15.74 -17.17 -3.83
CA TYR A 97 -16.42 -17.88 -2.73
C TYR A 97 -15.85 -17.48 -1.36
N ILE A 98 -14.52 -17.44 -1.24
CA ILE A 98 -13.85 -17.03 0.01
C ILE A 98 -14.25 -15.59 0.36
N GLU A 99 -14.21 -14.67 -0.62
CA GLU A 99 -14.65 -13.29 -0.47
C GLU A 99 -16.08 -13.20 0.09
N GLN A 100 -17.03 -13.96 -0.50
CA GLN A 100 -18.42 -14.00 -0.04
C GLN A 100 -18.54 -14.46 1.42
N MET A 101 -17.68 -15.40 1.85
CA MET A 101 -17.70 -15.95 3.19
C MET A 101 -17.09 -15.01 4.25
N ILE A 102 -16.10 -14.20 3.89
CA ILE A 102 -15.44 -13.27 4.82
C ILE A 102 -16.10 -11.89 4.85
N ALA A 103 -16.75 -11.46 3.75
CA ALA A 103 -17.36 -10.14 3.64
C ALA A 103 -18.64 -9.95 4.48
N SER A 104 -19.23 -11.03 5.01
CA SER A 104 -20.47 -10.99 5.79
C SER A 104 -20.29 -10.67 7.28
N SER A 105 -19.06 -10.70 7.81
CA SER A 105 -18.79 -10.36 9.21
C SER A 105 -18.25 -8.93 9.35
N SER A 106 -19.10 -8.01 9.82
CA SER A 106 -18.76 -6.62 10.15
C SER A 106 -17.68 -6.47 11.24
N SER A 107 -17.25 -7.57 11.87
CA SER A 107 -16.22 -7.62 12.91
C SER A 107 -14.78 -7.71 12.40
N ASP A 108 -14.53 -8.13 11.16
CA ASP A 108 -13.19 -8.51 10.67
C ASP A 108 -12.75 -7.71 9.43
N LEU A 109 -12.90 -6.38 9.49
CA LEU A 109 -12.40 -5.46 8.46
C LEU A 109 -10.94 -5.75 8.09
N THR A 110 -10.11 -6.09 9.08
CA THR A 110 -8.70 -6.43 8.90
C THR A 110 -8.47 -7.66 8.01
N LEU A 111 -9.25 -8.73 8.16
CA LEU A 111 -9.09 -9.95 7.34
C LEU A 111 -9.50 -9.68 5.89
N TYR A 112 -10.60 -8.95 5.69
CA TYR A 112 -11.05 -8.59 4.35
C TYR A 112 -10.03 -7.71 3.64
N GLU A 113 -9.48 -6.70 4.31
CA GLU A 113 -8.42 -5.83 3.76
C GLU A 113 -7.17 -6.63 3.36
N GLN A 114 -6.72 -7.58 4.21
CA GLN A 114 -5.62 -8.49 3.90
C GLN A 114 -5.92 -9.41 2.70
N PHE A 115 -7.17 -9.86 2.58
CA PHE A 115 -7.62 -10.63 1.43
C PHE A 115 -7.63 -9.79 0.14
N GLN A 116 -8.18 -8.58 0.18
CA GLN A 116 -8.17 -7.67 -0.97
C GLN A 116 -6.74 -7.38 -1.43
N SER A 117 -5.84 -7.16 -0.47
CA SER A 117 -4.40 -7.02 -0.69
C SER A 117 -3.82 -8.21 -1.44
N TYR A 118 -4.07 -9.43 -0.94
CA TYR A 118 -3.59 -10.64 -1.58
C TYR A 118 -4.06 -10.79 -3.02
N ILE A 119 -5.32 -10.49 -3.31
CA ILE A 119 -5.82 -10.57 -4.68
C ILE A 119 -5.10 -9.59 -5.59
N ILE A 120 -4.87 -8.35 -5.14
CA ILE A 120 -4.13 -7.34 -5.91
C ILE A 120 -2.71 -7.84 -6.23
N ASP A 121 -1.97 -8.31 -5.23
CA ASP A 121 -0.62 -8.84 -5.43
C ASP A 121 -0.59 -10.02 -6.41
N LEU A 122 -1.59 -10.90 -6.29
CA LEU A 122 -1.72 -12.09 -7.13
C LEU A 122 -1.94 -11.72 -8.61
N ILE A 123 -2.86 -10.78 -8.89
CA ILE A 123 -3.25 -10.41 -10.25
C ILE A 123 -2.33 -9.36 -10.88
N LEU A 124 -1.54 -8.62 -10.11
CA LEU A 124 -0.76 -7.50 -10.65
C LEU A 124 0.18 -7.90 -11.78
N PRO A 125 0.94 -9.02 -11.73
CA PRO A 125 1.80 -9.43 -12.84
C PRO A 125 1.04 -9.62 -14.16
N ILE A 126 -0.17 -10.21 -14.10
CA ILE A 126 -1.00 -10.42 -15.29
C ILE A 126 -1.73 -9.15 -15.72
N TYR A 127 -2.20 -8.33 -14.78
CA TYR A 127 -2.81 -7.03 -15.05
C TYR A 127 -1.84 -6.11 -15.79
N THR A 128 -0.62 -6.00 -15.29
CA THR A 128 0.40 -5.15 -15.89
C THR A 128 0.84 -5.66 -17.27
N GLN A 129 0.67 -6.95 -17.57
CA GLN A 129 0.92 -7.49 -18.90
C GLN A 129 -0.23 -7.19 -19.86
N LEU A 130 -1.49 -7.40 -19.45
CA LEU A 130 -2.66 -7.27 -20.32
C LEU A 130 -3.09 -5.82 -20.52
N GLY A 131 -3.04 -5.00 -19.47
CA GLY A 131 -3.46 -3.60 -19.43
C GLY A 131 -4.89 -3.37 -19.95
N TRP A 132 -5.20 -2.11 -20.25
CA TRP A 132 -6.48 -1.71 -20.88
C TRP A 132 -6.45 -1.76 -22.41
N GLN A 133 -5.28 -1.95 -23.03
CA GLN A 133 -5.11 -1.86 -24.49
C GLN A 133 -4.52 -3.16 -25.07
N GLU A 134 -4.86 -3.46 -26.33
CA GLU A 134 -4.26 -4.57 -27.08
C GLU A 134 -2.78 -4.27 -27.37
N GLN A 135 -1.86 -5.05 -26.80
CA GLN A 135 -0.45 -5.01 -27.21
C GLN A 135 -0.27 -5.76 -28.53
N SER A 136 0.21 -5.06 -29.55
CA SER A 136 0.26 -5.51 -30.96
C SER A 136 1.20 -6.69 -31.27
N SER A 137 1.86 -7.31 -30.29
CA SER A 137 2.98 -8.25 -30.52
C SER A 137 2.75 -9.71 -30.08
N MET A 138 1.57 -10.07 -29.55
CA MET A 138 1.26 -11.43 -29.12
C MET A 138 -0.13 -11.87 -29.59
N VAL A 139 -0.31 -12.25 -30.86
CA VAL A 139 -1.63 -12.67 -31.35
C VAL A 139 -1.58 -14.08 -31.92
N THR A 140 -2.02 -15.04 -31.10
CA THR A 140 -2.48 -16.36 -31.57
C THR A 140 -3.98 -16.55 -31.38
N ASN A 141 -4.66 -15.85 -30.45
CA ASN A 141 -6.12 -15.93 -30.27
C ASN A 141 -6.78 -14.65 -29.68
N LYS A 142 -7.11 -13.70 -30.55
CA LYS A 142 -7.66 -12.37 -30.20
C LYS A 142 -8.86 -12.38 -29.24
N TRP A 143 -9.75 -13.38 -29.33
CA TRP A 143 -10.94 -13.48 -28.46
C TRP A 143 -10.61 -13.85 -27.01
N LEU A 144 -9.73 -14.84 -26.81
CA LEU A 144 -9.35 -15.29 -25.47
C LEU A 144 -8.61 -14.20 -24.71
N ASP A 145 -7.77 -13.43 -25.40
CA ASP A 145 -7.06 -12.30 -24.81
C ASP A 145 -8.02 -11.18 -24.37
N ALA A 146 -9.10 -10.96 -25.13
CA ALA A 146 -10.15 -9.99 -24.74
C ALA A 146 -10.90 -10.45 -23.48
N LEU A 147 -11.27 -11.73 -23.38
CA LEU A 147 -11.89 -12.29 -22.18
C LEU A 147 -10.96 -12.26 -20.97
N HIS A 148 -9.68 -12.54 -21.19
CA HIS A 148 -8.67 -12.51 -20.13
C HIS A 148 -8.47 -11.08 -19.61
N ARG A 149 -8.39 -10.11 -20.51
CA ARG A 149 -8.31 -8.69 -20.14
C ARG A 149 -9.53 -8.26 -19.34
N ASP A 150 -10.73 -8.55 -19.81
CA ASP A 150 -11.97 -8.19 -19.12
C ASP A 150 -11.99 -8.77 -17.69
N LEU A 151 -11.66 -10.05 -17.54
CA LEU A 151 -11.59 -10.72 -16.24
C LEU A 151 -10.59 -10.03 -15.29
N ILE A 152 -9.36 -9.77 -15.75
CA ILE A 152 -8.29 -9.24 -14.90
C ILE A 152 -8.49 -7.75 -14.59
N VAL A 153 -8.90 -6.93 -15.58
CA VAL A 153 -9.19 -5.50 -15.38
C VAL A 153 -10.40 -5.32 -14.46
N SER A 154 -11.48 -6.08 -14.67
CA SER A 154 -12.64 -6.05 -13.78
C SER A 154 -12.27 -6.41 -12.35
N THR A 155 -11.41 -7.41 -12.17
CA THR A 155 -10.92 -7.81 -10.84
C THR A 155 -10.05 -6.73 -10.20
N ALA A 156 -9.09 -6.17 -10.94
CA ALA A 156 -8.22 -5.10 -10.45
C ALA A 156 -9.02 -3.87 -9.99
N CYS A 157 -9.99 -3.45 -10.78
CA CYS A 157 -10.86 -2.33 -10.43
C CYS A 157 -11.79 -2.67 -9.26
N HIS A 158 -12.34 -3.90 -9.18
CA HIS A 158 -13.17 -4.32 -8.05
C HIS A 158 -12.42 -4.24 -6.70
N TYR A 159 -11.15 -4.65 -6.69
CA TYR A 159 -10.30 -4.60 -5.50
C TYR A 159 -9.61 -3.26 -5.24
N ASN A 160 -9.88 -2.21 -6.05
CA ASN A 160 -9.30 -0.87 -5.92
C ASN A 160 -7.81 -0.78 -6.22
N LEU A 161 -7.31 -1.49 -7.24
CA LEU A 161 -6.00 -1.16 -7.79
C LEU A 161 -6.02 0.28 -8.33
N ASP A 162 -5.17 1.15 -7.79
CA ASP A 162 -5.18 2.59 -8.07
C ASP A 162 -5.13 2.89 -9.57
N ASP A 163 -4.23 2.28 -10.33
CA ASP A 163 -4.12 2.48 -11.78
C ASP A 163 -5.44 2.17 -12.51
N CYS A 164 -6.10 1.05 -12.14
CA CYS A 164 -7.37 0.65 -12.74
C CYS A 164 -8.49 1.66 -12.41
N VAL A 165 -8.57 2.09 -11.14
CA VAL A 165 -9.59 3.04 -10.68
C VAL A 165 -9.43 4.40 -11.36
N HIS A 166 -8.22 4.96 -11.39
CA HIS A 166 -7.94 6.24 -12.04
C HIS A 166 -8.25 6.17 -13.54
N ARG A 167 -7.88 5.08 -14.20
CA ARG A 167 -8.20 4.87 -15.62
C ARG A 167 -9.70 4.80 -15.86
N ALA A 168 -10.44 4.07 -15.03
CA ALA A 168 -11.89 4.00 -15.11
C ALA A 168 -12.55 5.36 -14.86
N GLN A 169 -12.07 6.16 -13.91
CA GLN A 169 -12.56 7.51 -13.65
C GLN A 169 -12.33 8.42 -14.85
N PHE A 170 -11.12 8.44 -15.39
CA PHE A 170 -10.77 9.23 -16.56
C PHE A 170 -11.69 8.92 -17.77
N LEU A 171 -11.90 7.64 -18.06
CA LEU A 171 -12.78 7.22 -19.16
C LEU A 171 -14.24 7.61 -18.93
N PHE A 172 -14.73 7.49 -17.69
CA PHE A 172 -16.08 7.88 -17.33
C PHE A 172 -16.27 9.40 -17.38
N GLU A 173 -15.32 10.18 -16.89
CA GLU A 173 -15.35 11.65 -16.90
C GLU A 173 -15.45 12.19 -18.33
N GLN A 174 -14.71 11.60 -19.28
CA GLN A 174 -14.81 11.98 -20.70
C GLN A 174 -16.23 11.84 -21.24
N TRP A 175 -16.90 10.73 -20.92
CA TRP A 175 -18.28 10.49 -21.33
C TRP A 175 -19.29 11.32 -20.53
N PHE A 176 -19.05 11.50 -19.22
CA PHE A 176 -19.88 12.30 -18.34
C PHE A 176 -19.97 13.76 -18.82
N ASN A 177 -18.84 14.32 -19.30
CA ASN A 177 -18.77 15.65 -19.88
C ASN A 177 -19.34 15.74 -21.31
N HIS A 178 -19.48 14.61 -22.02
CA HIS A 178 -20.03 14.54 -23.38
C HIS A 178 -21.09 13.43 -23.53
N PRO A 179 -22.28 13.60 -22.91
CA PRO A 179 -23.25 12.51 -22.73
C PRO A 179 -23.82 11.91 -24.02
N SER A 180 -23.76 12.66 -25.13
CA SER A 180 -24.33 12.28 -26.43
C SER A 180 -23.49 11.27 -27.20
N ASN A 181 -22.20 11.12 -26.88
CA ASN A 181 -21.30 10.17 -27.53
C ASN A 181 -20.47 9.43 -26.48
N ASN A 182 -20.78 8.16 -26.28
CA ASN A 182 -20.06 7.33 -25.33
C ASN A 182 -18.70 6.90 -25.87
N SER A 183 -17.64 7.56 -25.39
CA SER A 183 -16.25 7.33 -25.78
C SER A 183 -15.65 6.04 -25.21
N ILE A 184 -16.36 5.32 -24.33
CA ILE A 184 -15.86 4.12 -23.66
C ILE A 184 -16.06 2.92 -24.58
N GLU A 185 -14.98 2.16 -24.78
CA GLU A 185 -14.99 0.91 -25.55
C GLU A 185 -16.01 -0.09 -24.98
N PRO A 186 -16.78 -0.80 -25.82
CA PRO A 186 -17.89 -1.64 -25.35
C PRO A 186 -17.53 -2.69 -24.29
N ASN A 187 -16.31 -3.25 -24.35
CA ASN A 187 -15.82 -4.25 -23.39
C ASN A 187 -15.41 -3.61 -22.05
N ASP A 188 -15.02 -2.34 -22.05
CA ASP A 188 -14.58 -1.63 -20.85
C ASP A 188 -15.77 -1.00 -20.09
N ARG A 189 -16.90 -0.80 -20.76
CA ARG A 189 -18.11 -0.19 -20.17
C ARG A 189 -18.55 -0.84 -18.85
N PRO A 190 -18.67 -2.17 -18.71
CA PRO A 190 -19.12 -2.78 -17.47
C PRO A 190 -18.24 -2.41 -16.27
N VAL A 191 -16.91 -2.50 -16.41
CA VAL A 191 -15.96 -2.16 -15.35
C VAL A 191 -15.92 -0.67 -15.09
N VAL A 192 -15.93 0.17 -16.13
CA VAL A 192 -15.91 1.64 -16.00
C VAL A 192 -17.15 2.15 -15.28
N TYR A 193 -18.34 1.70 -15.67
CA TYR A 193 -19.59 2.13 -15.06
C TYR A 193 -19.67 1.67 -13.60
N CYS A 194 -19.43 0.39 -13.34
CA CYS A 194 -19.53 -0.18 -11.99
C CYS A 194 -18.52 0.49 -11.05
N THR A 195 -17.29 0.72 -11.49
CA THR A 195 -16.25 1.38 -10.69
C THR A 195 -16.66 2.80 -10.32
N ASN A 196 -17.15 3.61 -11.27
CA ASN A 196 -17.55 4.99 -11.01
C ASN A 196 -18.83 5.11 -10.17
N VAL A 197 -19.79 4.19 -10.30
CA VAL A 197 -20.95 4.16 -9.38
C VAL A 197 -20.54 3.75 -7.96
N ARG A 198 -19.53 2.88 -7.83
CA ARG A 198 -19.07 2.34 -6.55
C ARG A 198 -18.24 3.35 -5.74
N ILE A 199 -17.38 4.11 -6.40
CA ILE A 199 -16.49 5.11 -5.78
C ILE A 199 -17.08 6.53 -5.82
N GLY A 200 -17.89 6.83 -6.84
CA GLY A 200 -18.58 8.09 -6.99
C GLY A 200 -19.79 8.19 -6.08
N GLY A 201 -20.66 9.15 -6.38
CA GLY A 201 -21.83 9.45 -5.57
C GLY A 201 -23.13 9.41 -6.36
N ARG A 202 -24.07 10.25 -5.89
CA ARG A 202 -25.41 10.33 -6.49
C ARG A 202 -25.40 10.88 -7.91
N ALA A 203 -24.39 11.66 -8.30
CA ALA A 203 -24.31 12.28 -9.63
C ALA A 203 -24.06 11.23 -10.73
N GLU A 204 -23.06 10.37 -10.55
CA GLU A 204 -22.70 9.28 -11.47
C GLU A 204 -23.85 8.28 -11.60
N PHE A 205 -24.48 7.95 -10.47
CA PHE A 205 -25.66 7.09 -10.43
C PHE A 205 -26.84 7.68 -11.22
N GLN A 206 -27.18 8.95 -10.99
CA GLN A 206 -28.28 9.62 -11.69
C GLN A 206 -28.01 9.76 -13.18
N PHE A 207 -26.76 10.05 -13.56
CA PHE A 207 -26.33 10.09 -14.94
C PHE A 207 -26.55 8.75 -15.64
N LEU A 208 -26.07 7.65 -15.05
CA LEU A 208 -26.28 6.32 -15.63
C LEU A 208 -27.77 5.94 -15.67
N LEU A 209 -28.55 6.26 -14.64
CA LEU A 209 -29.99 6.01 -14.64
C LEU A 209 -30.71 6.81 -15.75
N HIS A 210 -30.25 8.03 -16.04
CA HIS A 210 -30.76 8.79 -17.18
C HIS A 210 -30.40 8.11 -18.51
N GLN A 211 -29.15 7.69 -18.69
CA GLN A 211 -28.69 6.96 -19.88
C GLN A 211 -29.45 5.64 -20.08
N TYR A 212 -29.77 4.93 -19.00
CA TYR A 212 -30.61 3.74 -19.05
C TYR A 212 -32.00 4.05 -19.63
N ARG A 213 -32.63 5.15 -19.22
CA ARG A 213 -33.98 5.53 -19.67
C ARG A 213 -34.00 5.96 -21.13
N THR A 214 -32.96 6.66 -21.59
CA THR A 214 -32.88 7.20 -22.96
C THR A 214 -32.35 6.20 -23.98
N SER A 215 -31.60 5.18 -23.55
CA SER A 215 -31.05 4.16 -24.45
C SER A 215 -32.13 3.27 -25.07
N ASN A 216 -31.95 2.93 -26.34
CA ASN A 216 -32.74 1.93 -27.06
C ASN A 216 -32.03 0.58 -27.21
N ASP A 217 -30.76 0.49 -26.79
CA ASP A 217 -29.95 -0.74 -26.86
C ASP A 217 -30.19 -1.62 -25.61
N PRO A 218 -30.75 -2.84 -25.76
CA PRO A 218 -30.95 -3.77 -24.65
C PRO A 218 -29.65 -4.22 -23.96
N GLN A 219 -28.55 -4.36 -24.70
CA GLN A 219 -27.27 -4.76 -24.10
C GLN A 219 -26.71 -3.64 -23.23
N GLU A 220 -26.79 -2.41 -23.71
CA GLU A 220 -26.38 -1.24 -22.95
C GLU A 220 -27.24 -1.05 -21.68
N LYS A 221 -28.56 -1.27 -21.78
CA LYS A 221 -29.45 -1.28 -20.62
C LYS A 221 -29.03 -2.31 -19.57
N ALA A 222 -28.70 -3.54 -19.99
CA ALA A 222 -28.24 -4.58 -19.09
C ALA A 222 -26.91 -4.21 -18.40
N ARG A 223 -25.95 -3.62 -19.14
CA ARG A 223 -24.68 -3.13 -18.59
C ARG A 223 -24.91 -2.05 -17.53
N ILE A 224 -25.74 -1.05 -17.85
CA ILE A 224 -26.05 0.04 -16.93
C ILE A 224 -26.78 -0.49 -15.69
N GLN A 225 -27.76 -1.38 -15.86
CA GLN A 225 -28.48 -2.00 -14.75
C GLN A 225 -27.52 -2.73 -13.79
N SER A 226 -26.56 -3.49 -14.33
CA SER A 226 -25.52 -4.15 -13.53
C SER A 226 -24.58 -3.17 -12.83
N ALA A 227 -24.27 -2.04 -13.46
CA ALA A 227 -23.41 -1.02 -12.88
C ALA A 227 -24.10 -0.21 -11.77
N LEU A 228 -25.38 0.12 -11.93
CA LEU A 228 -26.17 0.80 -10.89
C LEU A 228 -26.21 0.00 -9.58
N ALA A 229 -26.22 -1.33 -9.67
CA ALA A 229 -26.13 -2.21 -8.51
C ALA A 229 -24.80 -2.10 -7.74
N CYS A 230 -23.75 -1.51 -8.32
CA CYS A 230 -22.45 -1.36 -7.65
C CYS A 230 -22.41 -0.21 -6.63
N THR A 231 -23.50 0.54 -6.45
CA THR A 231 -23.59 1.65 -5.49
C THR A 231 -23.38 1.18 -4.05
N ARG A 232 -22.76 2.04 -3.24
CA ARG A 232 -22.58 1.83 -1.79
C ARG A 232 -23.61 2.59 -0.94
N ASP A 233 -24.42 3.48 -1.54
CA ASP A 233 -25.47 4.23 -0.84
C ASP A 233 -26.71 3.34 -0.65
N THR A 234 -27.02 3.01 0.61
CA THR A 234 -28.15 2.15 0.99
C THR A 234 -29.50 2.72 0.54
N GLU A 235 -29.66 4.05 0.48
CA GLU A 235 -30.89 4.68 0.00
C GLU A 235 -31.07 4.46 -1.51
N LEU A 236 -29.98 4.50 -2.27
CA LEU A 236 -30.02 4.20 -3.71
C LEU A 236 -30.31 2.71 -3.96
N ILE A 237 -29.80 1.81 -3.12
CA ILE A 237 -30.13 0.37 -3.20
C ILE A 237 -31.62 0.15 -2.96
N ARG A 238 -32.20 0.74 -1.91
CA ARG A 238 -33.66 0.67 -1.64
C ARG A 238 -34.47 1.22 -2.80
N TYR A 239 -34.05 2.38 -3.33
CA TYR A 239 -34.67 2.98 -4.51
C TYR A 239 -34.64 2.03 -5.71
N LEU A 240 -33.49 1.41 -6.00
CA LEU A 240 -33.37 0.43 -7.08
C LEU A 240 -34.33 -0.75 -6.89
N LEU A 241 -34.41 -1.33 -5.70
CA LEU A 241 -35.31 -2.45 -5.43
C LEU A 241 -36.79 -2.08 -5.67
N GLU A 242 -37.21 -0.90 -5.21
CA GLU A 242 -38.58 -0.42 -5.37
C GLU A 242 -38.95 -0.14 -6.84
N ILE A 243 -38.06 0.46 -7.65
CA ILE A 243 -38.37 0.72 -9.07
C ILE A 243 -38.47 -0.55 -9.91
N HIS A 244 -37.87 -1.68 -9.48
CA HIS A 244 -37.97 -2.95 -10.21
C HIS A 244 -39.30 -3.67 -9.94
N VAL A 245 -39.95 -3.43 -8.81
CA VAL A 245 -41.24 -4.06 -8.46
C VAL A 245 -42.43 -3.14 -8.75
N ASN A 246 -42.24 -1.82 -8.77
CA ASN A 246 -43.29 -0.87 -9.10
C ASN A 246 -43.49 -0.73 -10.63
N LEU A 247 -44.25 -1.68 -11.20
CA LEU A 247 -44.57 -1.72 -12.63
C LEU A 247 -45.38 -0.51 -13.13
N GLN A 248 -46.01 0.27 -12.23
CA GLN A 248 -46.77 1.47 -12.61
C GLN A 248 -45.86 2.64 -13.04
N LEU A 249 -44.59 2.62 -12.63
CA LEU A 249 -43.63 3.67 -12.99
C LEU A 249 -43.14 3.57 -14.44
N ASN A 250 -43.34 2.44 -15.13
CA ASN A 250 -42.86 2.16 -16.49
C ASN A 250 -41.34 2.40 -16.70
N ILE A 251 -40.54 2.39 -15.62
CA ILE A 251 -39.08 2.60 -15.67
C ILE A 251 -38.38 1.30 -16.07
N ILE A 252 -38.77 0.18 -15.46
CA ILE A 252 -38.22 -1.16 -15.71
C ILE A 252 -39.30 -2.02 -16.36
N ARG A 253 -38.94 -2.78 -17.40
CA ARG A 253 -39.87 -3.72 -18.04
C ARG A 253 -40.11 -4.90 -17.11
N ARG A 254 -41.33 -5.43 -17.09
CA ARG A 254 -41.71 -6.56 -16.23
C ARG A 254 -40.79 -7.79 -16.38
N GLN A 255 -40.33 -8.08 -17.59
CA GLN A 255 -39.41 -9.18 -17.87
C GLN A 255 -37.99 -8.99 -17.30
N ASP A 256 -37.57 -7.73 -17.07
CA ASP A 256 -36.23 -7.38 -16.60
C ASP A 256 -36.20 -7.18 -15.07
N ALA A 257 -37.38 -6.99 -14.46
CA ALA A 257 -37.58 -6.74 -13.03
C ALA A 257 -36.84 -7.75 -12.14
N LEU A 258 -37.14 -9.05 -12.30
CA LEU A 258 -36.56 -10.10 -11.46
C LEU A 258 -35.04 -10.22 -11.65
N SER A 259 -34.55 -10.09 -12.90
CA SER A 259 -33.11 -10.10 -13.21
C SER A 259 -32.39 -8.93 -12.54
N GLY A 260 -33.00 -7.74 -12.51
CA GLY A 260 -32.46 -6.57 -11.83
C GLY A 260 -32.40 -6.73 -10.32
N ILE A 261 -33.48 -7.22 -9.69
CA ILE A 261 -33.47 -7.50 -8.24
C ILE A 261 -32.36 -8.49 -7.89
N ARG A 262 -32.23 -9.58 -8.67
CA ARG A 262 -31.15 -10.56 -8.48
C ARG A 262 -29.76 -9.94 -8.61
N THR A 263 -29.57 -9.08 -9.61
CA THR A 263 -28.30 -8.39 -9.84
C THR A 263 -27.92 -7.49 -8.67
N ILE A 264 -28.90 -6.79 -8.07
CA ILE A 264 -28.71 -6.00 -6.85
C ILE A 264 -28.34 -6.92 -5.68
N CYS A 265 -29.11 -7.98 -5.44
CA CYS A 265 -28.94 -8.84 -4.26
C CYS A 265 -27.67 -9.69 -4.27
N ARG A 266 -27.04 -9.89 -5.43
CA ARG A 266 -25.70 -10.49 -5.51
C ARG A 266 -24.60 -9.61 -4.91
N LYS A 267 -24.82 -8.30 -4.77
CA LYS A 267 -23.81 -7.37 -4.25
C LYS A 267 -23.79 -7.40 -2.73
N PHE A 268 -22.59 -7.47 -2.14
CA PHE A 268 -22.43 -7.62 -0.68
C PHE A 268 -23.10 -6.48 0.11
N VAL A 269 -22.93 -5.23 -0.34
CA VAL A 269 -23.51 -4.04 0.31
C VAL A 269 -25.05 -4.11 0.37
N ALA A 270 -25.68 -4.82 -0.57
CA ALA A 270 -27.12 -4.91 -0.67
C ALA A 270 -27.74 -6.05 0.15
N GLU A 271 -26.95 -6.89 0.83
CA GLU A 271 -27.45 -8.10 1.50
C GLU A 271 -28.59 -7.81 2.48
N THR A 272 -28.37 -6.89 3.43
CA THR A 272 -29.36 -6.53 4.46
C THR A 272 -30.62 -5.93 3.85
N GLU A 273 -30.46 -5.04 2.87
CA GLU A 273 -31.57 -4.36 2.19
C GLU A 273 -32.40 -5.34 1.36
N CYS A 274 -31.73 -6.24 0.62
CA CYS A 274 -32.39 -7.27 -0.16
C CYS A 274 -33.13 -8.28 0.71
N TRP A 275 -32.54 -8.74 1.81
CA TRP A 275 -33.23 -9.66 2.71
C TRP A 275 -34.45 -9.01 3.37
N THR A 276 -34.34 -7.75 3.76
CA THR A 276 -35.48 -6.98 4.30
C THR A 276 -36.56 -6.78 3.25
N PHE A 277 -36.19 -6.42 2.02
CA PHE A 277 -37.10 -6.21 0.90
C PHE A 277 -37.86 -7.48 0.49
N VAL A 278 -37.18 -8.61 0.34
CA VAL A 278 -37.82 -9.88 -0.04
C VAL A 278 -38.83 -10.33 1.01
N ARG A 279 -38.52 -10.14 2.30
CA ARG A 279 -39.46 -10.46 3.38
C ARG A 279 -40.67 -9.53 3.39
N SER A 280 -40.47 -8.23 3.22
CA SER A 280 -41.57 -7.24 3.28
C SER A 280 -42.48 -7.30 2.06
N ARG A 281 -41.94 -7.65 0.88
CA ARG A 281 -42.69 -7.75 -0.39
C ARG A 281 -42.99 -9.18 -0.82
N TRP A 282 -42.85 -10.16 0.07
CA TRP A 282 -42.95 -11.59 -0.28
C TRP A 282 -44.19 -11.94 -1.08
N ILE A 283 -45.37 -11.51 -0.63
CA ILE A 283 -46.66 -11.83 -1.27
C ILE A 283 -46.65 -11.33 -2.73
N GLN A 284 -46.29 -10.07 -2.94
CA GLN A 284 -46.23 -9.47 -4.27
C GLN A 284 -45.21 -10.17 -5.17
N LEU A 285 -43.99 -10.40 -4.67
CA LEU A 285 -42.93 -11.08 -5.42
C LEU A 285 -43.31 -12.51 -5.79
N PHE A 286 -44.00 -13.22 -4.89
CA PHE A 286 -44.45 -14.58 -5.13
C PHE A 286 -45.63 -14.64 -6.12
N GLU A 287 -46.57 -13.70 -6.05
CA GLU A 287 -47.66 -13.59 -7.02
C GLU A 287 -47.14 -13.27 -8.43
N ASP A 288 -46.18 -12.34 -8.53
CA ASP A 288 -45.63 -11.91 -9.81
C ASP A 288 -44.64 -12.93 -10.42
N PHE A 289 -43.83 -13.60 -9.60
CA PHE A 289 -42.69 -14.40 -10.06
C PHE A 289 -42.61 -15.81 -9.49
N GLY A 290 -43.39 -16.18 -8.48
CA GLY A 290 -43.22 -17.41 -7.69
C GLY A 290 -43.34 -18.72 -8.47
N LYS A 291 -43.94 -18.70 -9.68
CA LYS A 291 -44.01 -19.86 -10.59
C LYS A 291 -42.77 -20.02 -11.49
N SER A 292 -41.85 -19.07 -11.48
CA SER A 292 -40.61 -19.11 -12.26
C SER A 292 -39.48 -19.78 -11.50
N MET A 293 -38.70 -20.64 -12.17
CA MET A 293 -37.44 -21.17 -11.62
C MET A 293 -36.48 -20.05 -11.18
N SER A 294 -36.55 -18.87 -11.82
CA SER A 294 -35.74 -17.70 -11.45
C SER A 294 -36.08 -17.09 -10.08
N PHE A 295 -37.26 -17.39 -9.51
CA PHE A 295 -37.64 -16.92 -8.17
C PHE A 295 -36.86 -17.65 -7.09
N VAL A 296 -36.69 -18.97 -7.22
CA VAL A 296 -35.82 -19.76 -6.33
C VAL A 296 -34.39 -19.21 -6.38
N ASP A 297 -33.91 -18.86 -7.56
CA ASP A 297 -32.56 -18.31 -7.68
C ASP A 297 -32.41 -16.91 -7.05
N LEU A 298 -33.49 -16.11 -7.00
CA LEU A 298 -33.49 -14.88 -6.20
C LEU A 298 -33.24 -15.19 -4.72
N ILE A 299 -33.92 -16.20 -4.17
CA ILE A 299 -33.70 -16.60 -2.78
C ILE A 299 -32.28 -17.13 -2.59
N LYS A 300 -31.74 -17.87 -3.57
CA LYS A 300 -30.34 -18.28 -3.57
C LYS A 300 -29.37 -17.09 -3.57
N ASP A 301 -29.64 -16.05 -4.35
CA ASP A 301 -28.79 -14.85 -4.46
C ASP A 301 -28.85 -14.03 -3.15
N VAL A 302 -30.04 -13.86 -2.56
CA VAL A 302 -30.25 -13.09 -1.32
C VAL A 302 -29.62 -13.77 -0.10
N THR A 303 -29.65 -15.10 -0.05
CA THR A 303 -29.11 -15.90 1.07
C THR A 303 -27.72 -16.44 0.81
N ALA A 304 -27.04 -16.03 -0.26
CA ALA A 304 -25.76 -16.61 -0.70
C ALA A 304 -24.66 -16.51 0.37
N ARG A 305 -24.67 -15.42 1.13
CA ARG A 305 -23.67 -15.07 2.15
C ARG A 305 -24.07 -15.43 3.58
N PHE A 306 -25.24 -16.04 3.77
CA PHE A 306 -25.68 -16.44 5.11
C PHE A 306 -24.75 -17.53 5.63
N ASN A 307 -24.09 -17.23 6.74
CA ASN A 307 -23.05 -18.06 7.33
C ASN A 307 -23.01 -17.99 8.86
N THR A 308 -24.06 -17.44 9.48
CA THR A 308 -24.24 -17.40 10.94
C THR A 308 -25.47 -18.20 11.37
N LYS A 309 -25.45 -18.69 12.62
CA LYS A 309 -26.59 -19.41 13.19
C LYS A 309 -27.86 -18.55 13.25
N GLN A 310 -27.72 -17.25 13.54
CA GLN A 310 -28.84 -16.31 13.56
C GLN A 310 -29.52 -16.19 12.19
N GLN A 311 -28.75 -16.00 11.11
CA GLN A 311 -29.30 -15.91 9.75
C GLN A 311 -29.99 -17.22 9.34
N PHE A 312 -29.43 -18.36 9.72
CA PHE A 312 -30.05 -19.67 9.48
C PHE A 312 -31.41 -19.79 10.18
N ASP A 313 -31.47 -19.51 11.48
CA ASP A 313 -32.71 -19.64 12.27
C ASP A 313 -33.78 -18.65 11.80
N GLU A 314 -33.38 -17.48 11.31
CA GLU A 314 -34.28 -16.50 10.71
C GLU A 314 -34.83 -16.95 9.36
N PHE A 315 -33.97 -17.49 8.49
CA PHE A 315 -34.36 -17.99 7.18
C PHE A 315 -35.28 -19.22 7.27
N GLU A 316 -34.93 -20.19 8.13
CA GLU A 316 -35.70 -21.42 8.34
C GLU A 316 -37.14 -21.10 8.78
N ARG A 317 -37.28 -20.29 9.84
CA ARG A 317 -38.60 -19.83 10.31
C ARG A 317 -39.38 -19.07 9.24
N PHE A 318 -38.71 -18.26 8.43
CA PHE A 318 -39.39 -17.50 7.37
C PHE A 318 -39.96 -18.41 6.28
N ILE A 319 -39.21 -19.43 5.83
CA ILE A 319 -39.67 -20.36 4.80
C ILE A 319 -40.79 -21.26 5.31
N GLU A 320 -40.69 -21.78 6.54
CA GLU A 320 -41.74 -22.59 7.17
C GLU A 320 -43.10 -21.86 7.23
N GLN A 321 -43.09 -20.55 7.43
CA GLN A 321 -44.31 -19.73 7.50
C GLN A 321 -44.91 -19.40 6.12
N LYS A 322 -44.13 -19.47 5.05
CA LYS A 322 -44.51 -18.95 3.73
C LYS A 322 -44.80 -20.02 2.69
N ILE A 323 -44.30 -21.25 2.90
CA ILE A 323 -44.40 -22.34 1.94
C ILE A 323 -44.80 -23.61 2.70
N ASP A 324 -45.92 -24.23 2.29
CA ASP A 324 -46.30 -25.55 2.82
C ASP A 324 -45.22 -26.58 2.47
N ASN A 325 -44.49 -27.04 3.49
CA ASN A 325 -43.46 -28.09 3.47
C ASN A 325 -42.68 -28.27 2.15
N GLY A 326 -41.65 -27.43 1.99
CA GLY A 326 -40.33 -27.81 1.49
C GLY A 326 -40.26 -28.41 0.09
N THR A 327 -40.30 -27.58 -0.94
CA THR A 327 -39.81 -28.02 -2.26
C THR A 327 -38.31 -28.35 -2.15
N VAL A 328 -37.84 -29.33 -2.94
CA VAL A 328 -36.44 -29.81 -2.94
C VAL A 328 -35.46 -28.65 -3.10
N GLU A 329 -35.84 -27.59 -3.82
CA GLU A 329 -34.98 -26.43 -4.04
C GLU A 329 -34.72 -25.60 -2.78
N PHE A 330 -35.69 -25.47 -1.87
CA PHE A 330 -35.48 -24.73 -0.61
C PHE A 330 -34.63 -25.52 0.38
N GLN A 331 -34.75 -26.85 0.39
CA GLN A 331 -33.87 -27.71 1.18
C GLN A 331 -32.40 -27.57 0.76
N ALA A 332 -32.13 -27.45 -0.54
CA ALA A 332 -30.78 -27.18 -1.02
C ALA A 332 -30.21 -25.84 -0.51
N ILE A 333 -31.05 -24.82 -0.32
CA ILE A 333 -30.64 -23.53 0.27
C ILE A 333 -30.29 -23.70 1.75
N ILE A 334 -31.11 -24.43 2.51
CA ILE A 334 -30.87 -24.73 3.93
C ILE A 334 -29.54 -25.47 4.10
N GLU A 335 -29.30 -26.51 3.31
CA GLU A 335 -28.03 -27.26 3.36
C GLU A 335 -26.82 -26.39 2.98
N ARG A 336 -26.98 -25.48 2.02
CA ARG A 336 -25.92 -24.53 1.66
C ARG A 336 -25.59 -23.58 2.81
N ILE A 337 -26.59 -23.02 3.50
CA ILE A 337 -26.37 -22.14 4.66
C ILE A 337 -25.67 -22.92 5.78
N ARG A 338 -26.07 -24.17 6.01
CA ARG A 338 -25.41 -25.06 6.99
C ARG A 338 -23.95 -25.31 6.63
N ALA A 339 -23.66 -25.58 5.35
CA ALA A 339 -22.28 -25.76 4.88
C ALA A 339 -21.44 -24.49 5.04
N ASN A 340 -22.03 -23.31 4.78
CA ASN A 340 -21.39 -22.02 4.99
C ASN A 340 -21.05 -21.79 6.48
N ILE A 341 -21.97 -22.09 7.41
CA ILE A 341 -21.70 -22.02 8.86
C ILE A 341 -20.52 -22.91 9.24
N GLN A 342 -20.51 -24.16 8.76
CA GLN A 342 -19.42 -25.10 9.02
C GLN A 342 -18.07 -24.60 8.48
N TRP A 343 -18.07 -23.94 7.31
CA TRP A 343 -16.88 -23.31 6.77
C TRP A 343 -16.40 -22.16 7.68
N THR A 344 -17.30 -21.30 8.15
CA THR A 344 -16.96 -20.21 9.06
C THR A 344 -16.34 -20.73 10.37
N GLU A 345 -16.85 -21.82 10.92
CA GLU A 345 -16.34 -22.39 12.18
C GLU A 345 -15.00 -23.10 12.03
N LYS A 346 -14.72 -23.73 10.88
CA LYS A 346 -13.55 -24.61 10.70
C LYS A 346 -12.46 -24.05 9.80
N ALA A 347 -12.82 -23.34 8.74
CA ALA A 347 -11.90 -22.88 7.72
C ALA A 347 -11.44 -21.43 7.93
N LYS A 348 -12.31 -20.56 8.45
CA LYS A 348 -11.99 -19.14 8.69
C LYS A 348 -10.80 -18.94 9.66
N PRO A 349 -10.70 -19.64 10.82
CA PRO A 349 -9.57 -19.46 11.73
C PRO A 349 -8.21 -19.81 11.10
N ASN A 350 -8.17 -20.89 10.30
CA ASN A 350 -6.96 -21.29 9.57
C ASN A 350 -6.57 -20.27 8.48
N LEU A 351 -7.57 -19.62 7.87
CA LEU A 351 -7.36 -18.56 6.89
C LEU A 351 -6.78 -17.30 7.56
N GLU A 352 -7.30 -16.92 8.73
CA GLU A 352 -6.79 -15.82 9.54
C GLU A 352 -5.34 -16.06 9.95
N GLU A 353 -5.03 -17.25 10.47
CA GLU A 353 -3.65 -17.63 10.81
C GLU A 353 -2.72 -17.59 9.58
N TRP A 354 -3.19 -18.05 8.42
CA TRP A 354 -2.40 -18.00 7.19
C TRP A 354 -2.10 -16.55 6.77
N PHE A 355 -3.08 -15.66 6.82
CA PHE A 355 -2.87 -14.24 6.48
C PHE A 355 -2.01 -13.51 7.52
N MET A 356 -2.12 -13.83 8.81
CA MET A 356 -1.22 -13.31 9.84
C MET A 356 0.23 -13.73 9.61
N ASN A 357 0.44 -14.96 9.13
CA ASN A 357 1.76 -15.51 8.83
C ASN A 357 2.24 -15.17 7.40
N ARG A 358 1.39 -14.55 6.56
CA ARG A 358 1.73 -14.15 5.19
C ARG A 358 2.73 -13.00 5.26
N THR A 359 3.95 -13.26 4.81
CA THR A 359 4.95 -12.22 4.58
C THR A 359 4.64 -11.53 3.25
N VAL A 360 4.05 -10.33 3.29
CA VAL A 360 4.14 -9.40 2.16
C VAL A 360 5.63 -9.10 1.97
N GLU A 361 6.16 -9.30 0.76
CA GLU A 361 7.59 -9.06 0.48
C GLU A 361 7.85 -7.55 0.46
N ILE A 362 8.01 -6.98 1.65
CA ILE A 362 8.33 -5.56 1.90
C ILE A 362 9.82 -5.24 1.68
N ARG A 363 10.63 -6.25 1.33
CA ARG A 363 12.07 -6.11 1.14
C ARG A 363 12.42 -5.98 -0.33
N LEU A 364 13.37 -5.11 -0.63
CA LEU A 364 13.94 -5.00 -1.96
C LEU A 364 14.88 -6.19 -2.21
N PRO A 365 14.84 -6.79 -3.42
CA PRO A 365 15.88 -7.73 -3.80
C PRO A 365 17.21 -6.99 -3.98
N PHE A 366 18.32 -7.67 -3.68
CA PHE A 366 19.69 -7.17 -3.91
C PHE A 366 20.09 -7.14 -5.40
N ASP A 367 19.13 -6.97 -6.31
CA ASP A 367 19.37 -6.83 -7.75
C ASP A 367 20.03 -5.47 -8.07
N TRP A 368 19.76 -4.46 -7.25
CA TRP A 368 20.29 -3.11 -7.34
C TRP A 368 20.90 -2.71 -6.00
N ILE A 369 22.11 -2.15 -6.03
CA ILE A 369 22.82 -1.71 -4.83
C ILE A 369 23.16 -0.23 -4.99
N PRO A 370 22.66 0.66 -4.12
CA PRO A 370 23.02 2.08 -4.17
C PRO A 370 24.47 2.28 -3.73
N SER A 371 25.15 3.25 -4.34
CA SER A 371 26.51 3.65 -3.96
C SER A 371 26.59 5.12 -3.54
N GLN A 372 25.80 5.99 -4.18
CA GLN A 372 25.82 7.42 -3.91
C GLN A 372 24.45 8.05 -4.14
N TYR A 373 24.10 9.02 -3.28
CA TYR A 373 22.93 9.88 -3.39
C TYR A 373 23.35 11.33 -3.55
N ALA A 374 22.63 12.06 -4.40
CA ALA A 374 22.58 13.51 -4.39
C ALA A 374 21.12 13.93 -4.16
N LEU A 375 20.88 14.56 -3.01
CA LEU A 375 19.56 14.96 -2.53
C LEU A 375 19.51 16.49 -2.50
N ASP A 376 18.66 17.06 -3.35
CA ASP A 376 18.42 18.50 -3.40
C ASP A 376 17.00 18.77 -2.90
N PHE A 377 16.87 19.46 -1.76
CA PHE A 377 15.58 19.80 -1.16
C PHE A 377 15.29 21.30 -1.27
N ASP A 378 14.06 21.63 -1.61
CA ASP A 378 13.55 23.00 -1.62
C ASP A 378 12.38 23.13 -0.64
N VAL A 379 12.66 23.73 0.52
CA VAL A 379 11.76 23.77 1.67
C VAL A 379 10.93 25.06 1.61
N ARG A 380 9.64 24.98 1.28
CA ARG A 380 8.76 26.16 1.14
C ARG A 380 8.14 26.57 2.47
N LEU A 381 8.99 26.72 3.49
CA LEU A 381 8.64 27.16 4.84
C LEU A 381 9.38 28.47 5.16
N SER A 382 8.80 29.31 6.00
CA SER A 382 9.45 30.48 6.60
C SER A 382 9.42 30.35 8.13
N ALA A 383 10.41 30.91 8.83
CA ALA A 383 10.54 30.78 10.28
C ALA A 383 9.33 31.36 11.01
N THR A 384 8.80 32.48 10.55
CA THR A 384 7.59 33.11 11.08
C THR A 384 6.68 33.56 9.96
N TYR A 385 5.37 33.63 10.22
CA TYR A 385 4.38 34.17 9.29
C TYR A 385 3.66 35.36 9.91
N PRO A 386 3.30 36.39 9.12
CA PRO A 386 2.48 37.50 9.61
C PRO A 386 1.18 37.01 10.25
N ASN A 387 0.84 37.56 11.43
CA ASN A 387 -0.39 37.25 12.17
C ASN A 387 -0.61 35.76 12.50
N ASN A 388 0.46 34.97 12.63
CA ASN A 388 0.38 33.51 12.87
C ASN A 388 -0.50 32.77 11.84
N ALA A 389 -0.45 33.18 10.58
CA ALA A 389 -1.10 32.45 9.49
C ALA A 389 -0.58 31.00 9.41
N GLU A 390 -1.41 30.07 8.91
CA GLU A 390 -0.97 28.69 8.70
C GLU A 390 0.21 28.64 7.72
N PRO A 391 1.30 27.95 8.06
CA PRO A 391 2.50 27.91 7.24
C PRO A 391 2.29 27.09 5.97
N ASN A 392 2.99 27.48 4.91
CA ASN A 392 3.20 26.59 3.77
C ASN A 392 4.10 25.43 4.22
N THR A 393 3.62 24.20 4.02
CA THR A 393 4.29 22.96 4.45
C THR A 393 4.80 22.15 3.27
N LEU A 394 4.70 22.68 2.05
CA LEU A 394 5.18 21.99 0.85
C LEU A 394 6.71 21.96 0.83
N PHE A 395 7.27 20.85 0.37
CA PHE A 395 8.66 20.80 -0.06
C PHE A 395 8.77 20.05 -1.39
N MET A 396 9.78 20.45 -2.16
CA MET A 396 10.15 19.77 -3.41
C MET A 396 11.47 19.06 -3.20
N GLY A 397 11.61 17.87 -3.77
CA GLY A 397 12.84 17.09 -3.73
C GLY A 397 13.27 16.69 -5.13
N ARG A 398 14.57 16.75 -5.38
CA ARG A 398 15.22 16.10 -6.52
C ARG A 398 16.20 15.06 -5.98
N THR A 399 15.97 13.82 -6.35
CA THR A 399 16.74 12.67 -5.89
C THR A 399 17.52 12.10 -7.05
N ARG A 400 18.83 11.99 -6.90
CA ARG A 400 19.70 11.27 -7.84
C ARG A 400 20.44 10.18 -7.09
N ILE A 401 20.38 8.96 -7.61
CA ILE A 401 20.97 7.78 -6.98
C ILE A 401 21.82 7.05 -8.00
N ILE A 402 23.10 6.90 -7.71
CA ILE A 402 23.96 5.98 -8.44
C ILE A 402 23.73 4.59 -7.87
N VAL A 403 23.31 3.67 -8.76
CA VAL A 403 23.00 2.28 -8.42
C VAL A 403 23.78 1.33 -9.32
N ARG A 404 24.34 0.27 -8.74
CA ARG A 404 24.98 -0.81 -9.47
C ARG A 404 23.99 -1.95 -9.70
N CYS A 405 23.83 -2.39 -10.94
CA CYS A 405 23.06 -3.60 -11.28
C CYS A 405 23.87 -4.82 -10.82
N ASN A 406 23.44 -5.47 -9.75
CA ASN A 406 24.10 -6.65 -9.19
C ASN A 406 23.64 -7.94 -9.88
N ARG A 407 22.38 -7.99 -10.33
CA ARG A 407 21.80 -9.11 -11.09
C ARG A 407 21.04 -8.61 -12.31
N SER A 408 21.24 -9.23 -13.47
CA SER A 408 20.57 -8.79 -14.70
C SER A 408 19.04 -8.95 -14.62
N THR A 409 18.34 -7.82 -14.65
CA THR A 409 16.88 -7.74 -14.50
C THR A 409 16.31 -6.64 -15.41
N ASN A 410 15.05 -6.77 -15.80
CA ASN A 410 14.29 -5.73 -16.51
C ASN A 410 13.38 -4.92 -15.56
N VAL A 411 13.62 -4.99 -14.25
CA VAL A 411 12.81 -4.30 -13.24
C VAL A 411 13.73 -3.57 -12.27
N PHE A 412 13.44 -2.29 -12.03
CA PHE A 412 14.03 -1.49 -10.97
C PHE A 412 13.01 -1.29 -9.86
N ARG A 413 13.41 -1.49 -8.60
CA ARG A 413 12.53 -1.39 -7.43
C ARG A 413 13.17 -0.46 -6.40
N ILE A 414 12.36 0.41 -5.81
CA ILE A 414 12.78 1.38 -4.79
C ILE A 414 11.62 1.68 -3.85
N HIS A 415 11.87 2.01 -2.59
CA HIS A 415 10.80 2.37 -1.65
C HIS A 415 10.32 3.81 -1.88
N MET A 416 9.01 4.03 -1.79
CA MET A 416 8.40 5.36 -1.71
C MET A 416 7.04 5.30 -1.01
N LYS A 417 6.71 6.34 -0.26
CA LYS A 417 5.42 6.49 0.42
C LYS A 417 4.97 7.94 0.41
N GLN A 418 3.73 8.20 -0.02
CA GLN A 418 3.11 9.54 0.04
C GLN A 418 3.91 10.65 -0.69
N LEU A 419 4.64 10.29 -1.75
CA LEU A 419 5.36 11.23 -2.61
C LEU A 419 4.60 11.43 -3.94
N GLN A 420 4.41 12.68 -4.35
CA GLN A 420 3.87 13.00 -5.67
C GLN A 420 5.00 13.14 -6.68
N MET A 421 5.17 12.11 -7.52
CA MET A 421 6.25 12.04 -8.51
C MET A 421 5.91 12.89 -9.74
N SER A 422 6.78 13.87 -10.04
CA SER A 422 6.68 14.71 -11.24
C SER A 422 7.47 14.13 -12.41
N SER A 423 8.64 13.55 -12.14
CA SER A 423 9.46 12.88 -13.14
C SER A 423 10.25 11.74 -12.52
N ILE A 424 10.46 10.67 -13.30
CA ILE A 424 11.27 9.51 -12.92
C ILE A 424 12.03 9.01 -14.15
N THR A 425 13.34 8.84 -14.01
CA THR A 425 14.20 8.30 -15.07
C THR A 425 15.23 7.34 -14.47
N LEU A 426 15.62 6.35 -15.28
CA LEU A 426 16.79 5.51 -15.00
C LEU A 426 17.64 5.48 -16.26
N ARG A 427 18.89 5.93 -16.16
CA ARG A 427 19.83 5.96 -17.28
C ARG A 427 21.11 5.22 -16.93
N ARG A 428 21.70 4.51 -17.88
CA ARG A 428 23.05 3.94 -17.70
C ARG A 428 24.06 5.09 -17.80
N LEU A 429 25.10 5.15 -16.96
CA LEU A 429 25.97 6.34 -16.88
C LEU A 429 26.70 6.71 -18.18
N ASP A 430 26.86 5.77 -19.10
CA ASP A 430 27.46 5.95 -20.43
C ASP A 430 26.44 6.36 -21.52
N THR A 431 25.15 6.46 -21.20
CA THR A 431 24.07 6.78 -22.16
C THR A 431 23.07 7.78 -21.58
N SER A 432 22.51 8.64 -22.42
CA SER A 432 21.45 9.58 -22.00
C SER A 432 20.04 9.01 -22.16
N LYS A 433 19.91 7.73 -22.50
CA LYS A 433 18.63 7.09 -22.80
C LYS A 433 17.92 6.68 -21.52
N ASN A 434 16.72 7.24 -21.26
CA ASN A 434 15.87 6.72 -20.20
C ASN A 434 15.46 5.27 -20.52
N LEU A 435 15.64 4.38 -19.55
CA LEU A 435 15.33 2.97 -19.65
C LEU A 435 13.95 2.62 -19.11
N ILE A 436 13.37 3.45 -18.26
CA ILE A 436 12.02 3.23 -17.73
C ILE A 436 11.00 3.38 -18.86
N THR A 437 10.15 2.37 -19.02
CA THR A 437 9.01 2.39 -19.96
C THR A 437 7.69 2.66 -19.26
N ASP A 438 7.58 2.18 -18.03
CA ASP A 438 6.36 2.15 -17.25
C ASP A 438 6.72 1.99 -15.78
N TRP A 439 5.87 2.48 -14.88
CA TRP A 439 6.07 2.34 -13.45
C TRP A 439 4.75 2.19 -12.71
N THR A 440 4.77 1.46 -11.60
CA THR A 440 3.61 1.23 -10.76
C THR A 440 4.03 1.33 -9.30
N TRP A 441 3.25 2.01 -8.49
CA TRP A 441 3.46 2.08 -7.05
C TRP A 441 2.60 1.05 -6.32
N MET A 442 3.22 0.30 -5.41
CA MET A 442 2.58 -0.71 -4.57
C MET A 442 2.34 -0.13 -3.19
N SER A 443 1.09 0.18 -2.86
CA SER A 443 0.74 0.82 -1.59
C SER A 443 1.05 -0.02 -0.35
N GLN A 444 0.99 -1.35 -0.45
CA GLN A 444 1.18 -2.27 0.68
C GLN A 444 2.64 -2.57 1.00
N SER A 445 3.46 -2.75 -0.03
CA SER A 445 4.90 -2.93 0.15
C SER A 445 5.64 -1.59 0.18
N GLU A 446 4.96 -0.51 -0.20
CA GLU A 446 5.51 0.84 -0.38
C GLU A 446 6.67 0.86 -1.39
N ILE A 447 6.58 0.01 -2.42
CA ILE A 447 7.62 -0.15 -3.45
C ILE A 447 7.13 0.45 -4.77
N LEU A 448 7.93 1.32 -5.35
CA LEU A 448 7.84 1.73 -6.74
C LEU A 448 8.53 0.70 -7.62
N ILE A 449 7.78 0.12 -8.56
CA ILE A 449 8.26 -0.88 -9.52
C ILE A 449 8.34 -0.23 -10.89
N CYS A 450 9.55 -0.07 -11.42
CA CYS A 450 9.82 0.48 -12.74
C CYS A 450 10.20 -0.63 -13.73
N ARG A 451 9.48 -0.73 -14.84
CA ARG A 451 9.80 -1.65 -15.94
C ARG A 451 10.82 -1.01 -16.87
N LEU A 452 11.82 -1.80 -17.27
CA LEU A 452 12.91 -1.36 -18.11
C LEU A 452 12.76 -1.92 -19.53
N ARG A 453 13.03 -1.08 -20.54
CA ARG A 453 13.01 -1.48 -21.97
C ARG A 453 14.02 -2.56 -22.34
N GLU A 454 15.07 -2.68 -21.55
CA GLU A 454 16.14 -3.64 -21.73
C GLU A 454 16.63 -4.08 -20.34
N ARG A 455 17.17 -5.30 -20.24
CA ARG A 455 17.70 -5.78 -18.96
C ARG A 455 18.94 -4.98 -18.58
N CYS A 456 19.10 -4.69 -17.29
CA CYS A 456 20.33 -4.11 -16.80
C CYS A 456 21.52 -5.06 -17.00
N VAL A 457 22.68 -4.48 -17.24
CA VAL A 457 23.94 -5.20 -17.43
C VAL A 457 24.58 -5.36 -16.05
N THR A 458 24.85 -6.59 -15.66
CA THR A 458 25.48 -6.90 -14.38
C THR A 458 26.81 -6.16 -14.23
N ASN A 459 27.05 -5.62 -13.04
CA ASN A 459 28.18 -4.79 -12.64
C ASN A 459 28.32 -3.45 -13.37
N GLN A 460 27.30 -2.98 -14.08
CA GLN A 460 27.25 -1.62 -14.61
C GLN A 460 26.49 -0.68 -13.68
N GLU A 461 26.85 0.60 -13.74
CA GLU A 461 26.25 1.66 -12.95
C GLU A 461 25.21 2.45 -13.75
N TYR A 462 24.16 2.83 -13.03
CA TYR A 462 23.01 3.56 -13.53
C TYR A 462 22.72 4.71 -12.59
N GLU A 463 22.12 5.76 -13.11
CA GLU A 463 21.60 6.87 -12.33
C GLU A 463 20.08 6.83 -12.37
N PHE A 464 19.46 6.62 -11.22
CA PHE A 464 18.06 6.87 -10.99
C PHE A 464 17.90 8.35 -10.64
N GLU A 465 17.02 9.05 -11.35
CA GLU A 465 16.73 10.45 -11.08
C GLU A 465 15.23 10.64 -10.98
N SER A 466 14.79 11.33 -9.92
CA SER A 466 13.38 11.69 -9.73
C SER A 466 13.20 13.09 -9.19
N GLU A 467 12.09 13.71 -9.57
CA GLU A 467 11.58 14.95 -8.98
C GLU A 467 10.23 14.67 -8.33
N HIS A 468 10.06 15.13 -7.10
CA HIS A 468 8.88 14.83 -6.31
C HIS A 468 8.49 16.00 -5.41
N THR A 469 7.21 16.02 -5.03
CA THR A 469 6.64 16.99 -4.10
C THR A 469 5.95 16.25 -2.96
N ALA A 470 6.05 16.78 -1.75
CA ALA A 470 5.35 16.27 -0.57
C ALA A 470 5.13 17.40 0.45
N GLU A 471 4.33 17.11 1.48
CA GLU A 471 4.09 18.02 2.61
C GLU A 471 4.87 17.58 3.85
N LEU A 472 5.30 18.55 4.65
CA LEU A 472 5.87 18.30 5.97
C LEU A 472 4.83 17.61 6.85
N ASN A 473 5.22 16.47 7.42
CA ASN A 473 4.37 15.72 8.34
C ASN A 473 4.13 16.51 9.64
N ARG A 474 3.04 16.22 10.34
CA ARG A 474 2.69 16.78 11.66
C ARG A 474 2.96 15.81 12.81
N ASP A 475 3.25 14.54 12.52
CA ASP A 475 3.39 13.46 13.51
C ASP A 475 4.85 13.13 13.89
N MET A 476 5.77 14.09 13.75
CA MET A 476 7.20 13.94 14.12
C MET A 476 7.94 12.81 13.37
N ALA A 477 7.48 12.46 12.16
CA ALA A 477 8.01 11.35 11.37
C ALA A 477 8.33 11.79 9.93
N GLY A 478 9.43 11.29 9.37
CA GLY A 478 9.92 11.65 8.04
C GLY A 478 10.47 13.06 8.06
N PHE A 479 10.04 13.91 7.12
CA PHE A 479 10.34 15.33 7.15
C PHE A 479 9.11 16.06 7.69
N TYR A 480 9.26 16.68 8.86
CA TYR A 480 8.12 17.13 9.65
C TYR A 480 8.27 18.57 10.14
N LEU A 481 7.13 19.17 10.45
CA LEU A 481 6.99 20.50 11.02
C LEU A 481 6.94 20.42 12.56
N SER A 482 7.85 21.12 13.23
CA SER A 482 7.77 21.40 14.67
C SER A 482 7.62 22.90 14.90
N ARG A 483 7.15 23.31 16.08
CA ARG A 483 6.89 24.72 16.39
C ARG A 483 7.32 25.06 17.82
N TYR A 484 7.67 26.32 18.03
CA TYR A 484 7.76 26.88 19.37
C TYR A 484 7.21 28.30 19.41
N ASN A 485 6.79 28.72 20.59
CA ASN A 485 6.19 30.03 20.79
C ASN A 485 7.17 30.95 21.52
N VAL A 486 7.30 32.17 21.01
CA VAL A 486 8.07 33.25 21.64
C VAL A 486 7.11 34.37 21.99
N THR A 487 7.12 34.81 23.24
CA THR A 487 6.33 35.97 23.67
C THR A 487 7.12 37.24 23.42
N ASN A 488 6.57 38.15 22.62
CA ASN A 488 7.14 39.47 22.42
C ASN A 488 7.04 40.28 23.72
N THR A 489 8.17 40.59 24.33
CA THR A 489 8.23 41.29 25.63
C THR A 489 7.67 42.72 25.59
N SER A 490 7.58 43.33 24.41
CA SER A 490 7.10 44.71 24.24
C SER A 490 5.60 44.80 23.97
N THR A 491 5.02 43.84 23.26
CA THR A 491 3.59 43.86 22.89
C THR A 491 2.75 42.82 23.66
N GLY A 492 3.39 41.81 24.25
CA GLY A 492 2.73 40.66 24.88
C GLY A 492 2.22 39.61 23.88
N ASP A 493 2.38 39.84 22.58
CA ASP A 493 1.92 38.94 21.53
C ASP A 493 2.76 37.65 21.50
N ILE A 494 2.11 36.52 21.21
CA ILE A 494 2.78 35.25 21.01
C ILE A 494 3.04 35.07 19.51
N ILE A 495 4.32 34.96 19.14
CA ILE A 495 4.77 34.67 17.78
C ILE A 495 5.12 33.18 17.73
N THR A 496 4.55 32.46 16.76
CA THR A 496 4.89 31.06 16.52
C THR A 496 6.03 30.95 15.51
N HIS A 497 7.09 30.27 15.91
CA HIS A 497 8.27 29.98 15.11
C HIS A 497 8.20 28.53 14.61
N ASN A 498 8.42 28.34 13.32
CA ASN A 498 8.38 27.05 12.65
C ASN A 498 9.77 26.43 12.58
N ILE A 499 9.82 25.11 12.60
CA ILE A 499 11.02 24.29 12.46
C ILE A 499 10.71 23.20 11.44
N ALA A 500 11.61 22.96 10.50
CA ALA A 500 11.56 21.75 9.69
C ALA A 500 12.69 20.82 10.12
N ALA A 501 12.35 19.59 10.52
CA ALA A 501 13.31 18.61 11.02
C ALA A 501 12.99 17.22 10.46
N THR A 502 13.97 16.32 10.51
CA THR A 502 13.82 14.95 10.00
C THR A 502 13.91 13.91 11.09
N HIS A 503 13.09 12.86 11.00
CA HIS A 503 13.20 11.63 11.76
C HIS A 503 12.85 10.44 10.86
N MET A 504 13.85 9.72 10.36
CA MET A 504 13.67 8.77 9.25
C MET A 504 13.60 7.28 9.68
N GLN A 505 13.83 6.97 10.95
CA GLN A 505 13.77 5.60 11.47
C GLN A 505 12.32 5.15 11.74
N PRO A 506 12.00 3.84 11.62
CA PRO A 506 12.80 2.82 10.95
C PRO A 506 12.72 2.95 9.43
N THR A 507 11.53 2.99 8.87
CA THR A 507 11.31 2.94 7.41
C THR A 507 10.57 4.17 6.92
N ILE A 508 11.00 5.35 7.37
CA ILE A 508 10.29 6.62 7.10
C ILE A 508 11.10 7.52 6.15
N ALA A 509 12.34 7.17 5.78
CA ALA A 509 13.07 7.93 4.75
C ALA A 509 12.31 7.94 3.42
N ARG A 510 11.58 6.86 3.11
CA ARG A 510 10.68 6.72 1.95
C ARG A 510 9.53 7.74 1.89
N ASN A 511 9.22 8.43 2.99
CA ASN A 511 8.27 9.55 3.03
C ASN A 511 8.90 10.88 2.64
N VAL A 512 10.22 10.95 2.53
CA VAL A 512 10.96 12.18 2.25
C VAL A 512 11.50 12.17 0.82
N PHE A 513 11.99 11.03 0.36
CA PHE A 513 12.46 10.82 -1.01
C PHE A 513 12.44 9.33 -1.38
N PRO A 514 12.33 8.97 -2.68
CA PRO A 514 12.41 7.57 -3.09
C PRO A 514 13.80 7.01 -2.77
N CYS A 515 13.88 5.90 -2.03
CA CYS A 515 15.16 5.38 -1.56
C CYS A 515 15.19 3.88 -1.28
N PHE A 516 16.40 3.34 -1.10
CA PHE A 516 16.63 1.98 -0.62
C PHE A 516 16.54 1.99 0.92
N ASP A 517 15.31 2.16 1.40
CA ASP A 517 14.98 2.40 2.80
C ASP A 517 15.04 1.16 3.70
N GLU A 518 16.23 0.54 3.75
CA GLU A 518 16.54 -0.65 4.55
C GLU A 518 17.96 -0.55 5.14
N PRO A 519 18.21 -0.97 6.39
CA PRO A 519 19.50 -0.82 7.05
C PRO A 519 20.68 -1.45 6.29
N ALA A 520 20.45 -2.55 5.58
CA ALA A 520 21.49 -3.25 4.82
C ALA A 520 22.02 -2.46 3.62
N PHE A 521 21.28 -1.48 3.09
CA PHE A 521 21.74 -0.65 1.98
C PHE A 521 22.48 0.58 2.51
N LYS A 522 23.78 0.65 2.25
CA LYS A 522 24.62 1.81 2.57
C LYS A 522 25.04 2.56 1.32
N ALA A 523 25.07 3.89 1.40
CA ALA A 523 25.54 4.77 0.35
C ALA A 523 26.12 6.07 0.93
N MET A 524 26.85 6.82 0.11
CA MET A 524 27.32 8.16 0.47
C MET A 524 26.27 9.21 0.08
N PHE A 525 26.04 10.23 0.90
CA PHE A 525 25.02 11.24 0.66
C PHE A 525 25.62 12.63 0.48
N ASN A 526 25.21 13.30 -0.60
CA ASN A 526 25.44 14.73 -0.82
C ASN A 526 24.10 15.44 -0.68
N ILE A 527 23.99 16.36 0.27
CA ILE A 527 22.72 17.03 0.60
C ILE A 527 22.85 18.52 0.30
N SER A 528 21.84 19.08 -0.34
CA SER A 528 21.66 20.52 -0.51
C SER A 528 20.24 20.93 -0.13
N ILE A 529 20.11 22.09 0.52
CA ILE A 529 18.83 22.58 1.06
C ILE A 529 18.67 24.04 0.65
N SER A 530 17.69 24.32 -0.20
CA SER A 530 17.18 25.68 -0.46
C SER A 530 16.12 26.02 0.59
N HIS A 531 16.28 27.18 1.23
CA HIS A 531 15.42 27.62 2.32
C HIS A 531 15.19 29.14 2.30
N ASP A 532 14.21 29.57 3.09
CA ASP A 532 13.92 30.98 3.32
C ASP A 532 15.02 31.66 4.15
N PRO A 533 15.40 32.93 3.85
CA PRO A 533 16.41 33.68 4.59
C PRO A 533 16.09 33.93 6.08
N SER A 534 14.83 33.77 6.49
CA SER A 534 14.42 33.87 7.90
C SER A 534 15.00 32.76 8.79
N PHE A 535 15.47 31.66 8.20
CA PHE A 535 16.15 30.59 8.94
C PHE A 535 17.66 30.85 9.04
N THR A 536 18.17 30.98 10.26
CA THR A 536 19.57 31.30 10.56
C THR A 536 20.45 30.06 10.73
N VAL A 537 19.89 28.92 11.13
CA VAL A 537 20.61 27.68 11.40
C VAL A 537 20.02 26.55 10.57
N VAL A 538 20.78 26.18 9.52
CA VAL A 538 20.51 25.02 8.68
C VAL A 538 21.70 24.05 8.78
N ARG A 539 21.42 22.80 9.12
CA ARG A 539 22.43 21.75 9.35
C ARG A 539 21.98 20.42 8.75
N SER A 540 22.94 19.60 8.38
CA SER A 540 22.76 18.19 7.98
C SER A 540 23.89 17.34 8.55
N ASN A 541 23.98 16.04 8.23
CA ASN A 541 25.00 15.13 8.75
C ASN A 541 26.45 15.64 8.54
N GLY A 542 26.77 16.11 7.32
CA GLY A 542 28.09 16.67 6.98
C GLY A 542 28.27 18.12 7.42
N ALA A 543 29.52 18.57 7.52
CA ALA A 543 29.82 19.99 7.76
C ALA A 543 29.37 20.84 6.56
N MET A 544 29.05 22.10 6.83
CA MET A 544 28.57 23.02 5.81
C MET A 544 29.73 23.47 4.91
N LEU A 545 29.54 23.36 3.60
CA LEU A 545 30.51 23.78 2.58
C LEU A 545 30.55 25.32 2.46
N ASP A 546 31.36 25.81 1.52
CA ASP A 546 31.41 27.23 1.14
C ASP A 546 31.81 28.17 2.30
N GLY A 547 32.67 27.68 3.19
CA GLY A 547 33.13 28.43 4.36
C GLY A 547 32.07 28.54 5.46
N GLY A 548 31.09 27.63 5.48
CA GLY A 548 30.02 27.60 6.48
C GLY A 548 28.94 28.66 6.26
N GLN A 549 28.79 29.15 5.03
CA GLN A 549 27.81 30.19 4.67
C GLN A 549 26.94 29.76 3.48
N PRO A 550 25.64 30.09 3.49
CA PRO A 550 24.76 29.69 2.41
C PRO A 550 24.98 30.59 1.18
N ILE A 551 24.70 30.04 0.00
CA ILE A 551 24.80 30.77 -1.27
C ILE A 551 23.46 31.46 -1.57
N GLN A 552 23.50 32.76 -1.88
CA GLN A 552 22.32 33.49 -2.29
C GLN A 552 21.87 33.10 -3.71
N GLN A 553 20.60 32.76 -3.87
CA GLN A 553 19.98 32.38 -5.15
C GLN A 553 19.30 33.59 -5.82
N SER A 554 19.06 33.49 -7.13
CA SER A 554 18.46 34.57 -7.93
C SER A 554 17.03 34.94 -7.54
N ASP A 555 16.32 34.03 -6.89
CA ASP A 555 14.95 34.21 -6.38
C ASP A 555 14.92 34.75 -4.94
N GLY A 556 16.08 35.10 -4.37
CA GLY A 556 16.21 35.64 -3.02
C GLY A 556 16.30 34.57 -1.92
N ARG A 557 16.24 33.28 -2.26
CA ARG A 557 16.42 32.17 -1.29
C ARG A 557 17.89 31.91 -1.01
N LEU A 558 18.15 31.12 0.03
CA LEU A 558 19.48 30.70 0.43
C LEU A 558 19.66 29.21 0.17
N LEU A 559 20.80 28.82 -0.41
CA LEU A 559 21.19 27.43 -0.66
C LEU A 559 22.33 27.03 0.28
N SER A 560 22.03 26.11 1.18
CA SER A 560 23.02 25.46 2.06
C SER A 560 23.48 24.14 1.45
N ARG A 561 24.79 23.91 1.37
CA ARG A 561 25.40 22.67 0.84
C ARG A 561 26.27 22.01 1.90
N PHE A 562 26.29 20.69 1.93
CA PHE A 562 26.99 19.92 2.96
C PHE A 562 28.03 18.97 2.38
N GLU A 563 29.08 18.70 3.16
CA GLU A 563 30.09 17.70 2.87
C GLU A 563 29.46 16.31 2.67
N GLN A 564 30.07 15.51 1.81
CA GLN A 564 29.64 14.14 1.56
C GLN A 564 29.80 13.29 2.82
N THR A 565 28.77 12.50 3.14
CA THR A 565 28.82 11.59 4.27
C THR A 565 29.65 10.32 3.98
N PRO A 566 30.18 9.65 5.02
CA PRO A 566 30.59 8.25 4.91
C PRO A 566 29.45 7.35 4.41
N PRO A 567 29.75 6.11 3.93
CA PRO A 567 28.72 5.15 3.58
C PRO A 567 27.84 4.81 4.78
N MET A 568 26.57 5.19 4.70
CA MET A 568 25.59 5.03 5.77
C MET A 568 24.22 4.63 5.21
N SER A 569 23.29 4.24 6.09
CA SER A 569 21.93 3.84 5.69
C SER A 569 20.99 5.04 5.72
N THR A 570 19.90 4.98 4.96
CA THR A 570 18.97 6.11 4.77
C THR A 570 18.35 6.63 6.06
N TYR A 571 18.09 5.76 7.04
CA TYR A 571 17.49 6.16 8.32
C TYR A 571 18.39 7.07 9.17
N LEU A 572 19.70 7.09 8.90
CA LEU A 572 20.67 7.94 9.59
C LEU A 572 20.75 9.35 9.03
N ILE A 573 20.15 9.62 7.86
CA ILE A 573 20.10 10.95 7.30
C ILE A 573 19.31 11.87 8.24
N ALA A 574 19.92 13.00 8.56
CA ALA A 574 19.29 14.05 9.32
C ALA A 574 19.61 15.43 8.75
N PHE A 575 18.62 16.30 8.77
CA PHE A 575 18.79 17.72 8.56
C PHE A 575 17.71 18.53 9.27
N VAL A 576 18.06 19.75 9.62
CA VAL A 576 17.22 20.67 10.39
C VAL A 576 17.33 22.07 9.79
N VAL A 577 16.18 22.73 9.63
CA VAL A 577 16.02 24.10 9.13
C VAL A 577 15.30 24.90 10.22
N THR A 578 16.04 25.77 10.91
CA THR A 578 15.62 26.49 12.12
C THR A 578 16.15 27.91 12.18
N ASP A 579 15.59 28.70 13.08
CA ASP A 579 16.11 29.99 13.54
C ASP A 579 16.72 29.90 14.94
N PHE A 580 17.28 28.74 15.27
CA PHE A 580 17.94 28.46 16.55
C PHE A 580 19.24 29.24 16.73
N GLU A 581 19.80 29.15 17.93
CA GLU A 581 21.18 29.52 18.22
C GLU A 581 21.97 28.27 18.63
N CYS A 582 23.29 28.35 18.52
CA CYS A 582 24.18 27.26 18.91
C CYS A 582 25.32 27.78 19.79
N VAL A 583 25.79 26.92 20.70
CA VAL A 583 27.04 27.08 21.43
C VAL A 583 28.01 25.99 20.98
N SER A 584 29.26 26.37 20.75
CA SER A 584 30.23 25.53 20.04
C SER A 584 31.54 25.38 20.82
N ASN A 585 32.19 24.23 20.67
CA ASN A 585 33.56 23.99 21.14
C ASN A 585 34.21 22.88 20.29
N VAL A 586 35.52 22.71 20.41
CA VAL A 586 36.29 21.71 19.65
C VAL A 586 36.88 20.68 20.60
N THR A 587 36.80 19.40 20.26
CA THR A 587 37.42 18.32 21.03
C THR A 587 38.94 18.37 20.98
N SER A 588 39.62 17.64 21.87
CA SER A 588 41.08 17.46 21.81
C SER A 588 41.56 16.75 20.54
N THR A 589 40.65 16.07 19.83
CA THR A 589 40.87 15.37 18.56
C THR A 589 40.39 16.17 17.33
N ASN A 590 40.11 17.47 17.50
CA ASN A 590 39.76 18.41 16.44
C ASN A 590 38.40 18.12 15.75
N ILE A 591 37.42 17.66 16.54
CA ILE A 591 36.02 17.53 16.11
C ILE A 591 35.23 18.75 16.60
N GLU A 592 34.52 19.43 15.71
CA GLU A 592 33.63 20.54 16.09
C GLU A 592 32.34 19.99 16.71
N VAL A 593 31.97 20.48 17.90
CA VAL A 593 30.75 20.10 18.59
C VAL A 593 29.86 21.32 18.76
N ASN A 594 28.61 21.21 18.34
CA ASN A 594 27.62 22.28 18.42
C ASN A 594 26.39 21.82 19.20
N ILE A 595 25.98 22.58 20.22
CA ILE A 595 24.70 22.37 20.92
C ILE A 595 23.74 23.48 20.49
N CYS A 596 22.69 23.11 19.76
CA CYS A 596 21.73 24.02 19.17
C CYS A 596 20.35 23.88 19.83
N GLY A 597 19.67 25.00 20.04
CA GLY A 597 18.36 25.05 20.67
C GLY A 597 17.71 26.42 20.51
N ARG A 598 16.54 26.60 21.14
CA ARG A 598 15.83 27.88 21.12
C ARG A 598 16.75 29.01 21.63
N PRO A 599 16.75 30.20 20.99
CA PRO A 599 17.65 31.30 21.35
C PRO A 599 17.67 31.62 22.86
N GLU A 600 16.50 31.71 23.49
CA GLU A 600 16.38 31.98 24.93
C GLU A 600 17.12 30.97 25.81
N ALA A 601 17.05 29.68 25.47
CA ALA A 601 17.67 28.61 26.26
C ALA A 601 19.20 28.62 26.11
N ILE A 602 19.69 28.83 24.89
CA ILE A 602 21.13 28.91 24.60
C ILE A 602 21.74 30.16 25.25
N GLN A 603 21.08 31.31 25.17
CA GLN A 603 21.52 32.56 25.81
C GLN A 603 21.55 32.45 27.35
N LYS A 604 20.68 31.62 27.95
CA LYS A 604 20.72 31.28 29.37
C LYS A 604 21.83 30.28 29.75
N GLY A 605 22.58 29.78 28.77
CA GLY A 605 23.67 28.84 28.96
C GLY A 605 23.23 27.41 29.24
N GLU A 606 21.99 27.03 28.88
CA GLU A 606 21.45 25.70 29.18
C GLU A 606 22.11 24.57 28.36
N GLY A 607 22.73 24.90 27.21
CA GLY A 607 23.48 23.96 26.39
C GLY A 607 24.91 23.67 26.86
N ASN A 608 25.45 24.46 27.80
CA ASN A 608 26.87 24.40 28.18
C ASN A 608 27.28 23.06 28.80
N PHE A 609 26.39 22.44 29.57
CA PHE A 609 26.69 21.16 30.20
C PHE A 609 26.78 20.02 29.17
N ALA A 610 25.83 19.93 28.23
CA ALA A 610 25.89 18.97 27.15
C ALA A 610 27.11 19.19 26.23
N LEU A 611 27.51 20.44 26.00
CA LEU A 611 28.72 20.76 25.24
C LEU A 611 29.98 20.22 25.92
N GLN A 612 30.08 20.41 27.24
CA GLN A 612 31.18 19.86 28.02
C GLN A 612 31.21 18.33 27.95
N VAL A 613 30.07 17.67 28.21
CA VAL A 613 29.97 16.20 28.15
C VAL A 613 30.38 15.69 26.78
N SER A 614 29.83 16.27 25.71
CA SER A 614 30.10 15.83 24.33
C SER A 614 31.58 15.96 23.95
N THR A 615 32.22 17.07 24.36
CA THR A 615 33.63 17.32 24.06
C THR A 615 34.61 16.42 24.83
N GLU A 616 34.19 15.87 25.97
CA GLU A 616 34.95 14.88 26.75
C GLU A 616 34.67 13.44 26.29
N VAL A 617 33.42 13.12 25.94
CA VAL A 617 32.97 11.75 25.61
C VAL A 617 33.45 11.30 24.23
N ILE A 618 33.48 12.18 23.22
CA ILE A 618 33.97 11.81 21.88
C ILE A 618 35.42 11.26 21.95
N PRO A 619 36.41 12.00 22.50
CA PRO A 619 37.77 11.47 22.65
C PRO A 619 37.85 10.21 23.51
N TYR A 620 36.98 10.07 24.51
CA TYR A 620 36.93 8.86 25.35
C TYR A 620 36.55 7.63 24.53
N TYR A 621 35.54 7.71 23.65
CA TYR A 621 35.16 6.60 22.79
C TYR A 621 36.19 6.34 21.69
N GLU A 622 36.79 7.39 21.11
CA GLU A 622 37.88 7.24 20.16
C GLU A 622 39.05 6.43 20.76
N GLN A 623 39.45 6.77 21.99
CA GLN A 623 40.50 6.07 22.72
C GLN A 623 40.08 4.64 23.11
N SER A 624 38.85 4.47 23.60
CA SER A 624 38.36 3.19 24.13
C SER A 624 38.22 2.13 23.03
N TYR A 625 37.74 2.53 21.85
CA TYR A 625 37.54 1.63 20.71
C TYR A 625 38.70 1.62 19.72
N ASN A 626 39.66 2.54 19.87
CA ASN A 626 40.77 2.71 18.94
C ASN A 626 40.29 2.93 17.48
N ILE A 627 39.19 3.68 17.35
CA ILE A 627 38.56 4.05 16.08
C ILE A 627 38.20 5.53 16.18
N SER A 628 38.79 6.36 15.32
CA SER A 628 38.50 7.79 15.27
C SER A 628 37.07 8.09 14.87
N TYR A 629 36.53 9.21 15.36
CA TYR A 629 35.24 9.70 14.92
C TYR A 629 35.32 10.10 13.43
N PRO A 630 34.38 9.66 12.57
CA PRO A 630 34.57 9.64 11.12
C PRO A 630 34.17 10.94 10.40
N LEU A 631 33.54 11.88 11.11
CA LEU A 631 33.10 13.17 10.58
C LEU A 631 33.90 14.32 11.22
N SER A 632 33.94 15.47 10.56
CA SER A 632 34.62 16.68 11.06
C SER A 632 33.87 17.37 12.20
N LYS A 633 32.58 17.05 12.39
CA LYS A 633 31.69 17.69 13.36
C LYS A 633 30.61 16.76 13.92
N CYS A 634 30.04 17.13 15.06
CA CYS A 634 28.87 16.51 15.68
C CYS A 634 27.93 17.61 16.22
N ASP A 635 26.79 17.77 15.56
CA ASP A 635 25.77 18.73 16.00
C ASP A 635 24.73 18.03 16.89
N HIS A 636 24.26 18.71 17.95
CA HIS A 636 23.23 18.23 18.85
C HIS A 636 22.07 19.23 18.88
N PHE A 637 20.86 18.81 18.52
CA PHE A 637 19.69 19.68 18.42
C PHE A 637 18.63 19.37 19.47
N ALA A 638 18.28 20.36 20.29
CA ALA A 638 17.17 20.29 21.25
C ALA A 638 15.85 20.70 20.57
N LEU A 639 15.05 19.74 20.14
CA LEU A 639 13.76 19.97 19.48
C LEU A 639 12.59 19.99 20.49
N PRO A 640 11.65 20.96 20.40
CA PRO A 640 10.54 21.10 21.36
C PRO A 640 9.60 19.89 21.38
N ASP A 641 9.20 19.46 20.18
CA ASP A 641 8.21 18.41 19.99
C ASP A 641 8.89 17.10 19.57
N PHE A 642 9.95 16.66 20.25
CA PHE A 642 10.59 15.39 19.91
C PHE A 642 9.99 14.22 20.70
N ALA A 643 9.49 13.21 20.00
CA ALA A 643 8.75 12.10 20.62
C ALA A 643 9.63 11.24 21.55
N ILE A 644 10.87 10.97 21.15
CA ILE A 644 11.80 10.05 21.83
C ILE A 644 12.91 10.80 22.59
N GLY A 645 13.74 10.10 23.36
CA GLY A 645 14.79 10.70 24.20
C GLY A 645 15.89 11.39 23.38
N GLY A 646 16.34 10.70 22.33
CA GLY A 646 17.32 11.14 21.35
C GLY A 646 17.21 10.27 20.10
N MET A 647 17.84 10.70 19.01
CA MET A 647 18.04 9.92 17.79
C MET A 647 19.46 10.18 17.31
N GLU A 648 20.21 9.10 17.24
CA GLU A 648 21.66 8.97 17.06
C GLU A 648 22.18 9.26 15.64
N ASN A 649 21.46 10.04 14.84
CA ASN A 649 21.82 10.29 13.44
C ASN A 649 23.28 10.78 13.29
N TRP A 650 24.02 10.16 12.37
CA TRP A 650 25.47 10.36 12.22
C TRP A 650 25.84 11.84 12.02
N GLY A 651 26.54 12.44 12.98
CA GLY A 651 26.97 13.84 12.92
C GLY A 651 25.90 14.92 13.14
N LEU A 652 24.61 14.57 13.27
CA LEU A 652 23.55 15.50 13.67
C LEU A 652 22.54 14.77 14.54
N ILE A 653 22.78 14.74 15.84
CA ILE A 653 21.94 14.04 16.81
C ILE A 653 20.80 14.95 17.25
N THR A 654 19.56 14.45 17.21
CA THR A 654 18.38 15.20 17.67
C THR A 654 17.90 14.70 19.02
N TYR A 655 17.45 15.60 19.88
CA TYR A 655 17.03 15.33 21.25
C TYR A 655 15.70 16.00 21.55
N ARG A 656 14.98 15.45 22.52
CA ARG A 656 13.98 16.24 23.26
C ARG A 656 14.71 17.29 24.09
N GLU A 657 14.17 18.50 24.20
CA GLU A 657 14.81 19.60 24.94
C GLU A 657 15.30 19.19 26.35
N THR A 658 14.47 18.45 27.10
CA THR A 658 14.79 18.00 28.46
C THR A 658 15.91 16.96 28.56
N ALA A 659 16.34 16.39 27.42
CA ALA A 659 17.43 15.42 27.35
C ALA A 659 18.77 16.05 26.95
N LEU A 660 18.78 17.30 26.48
CA LEU A 660 19.99 18.01 26.03
C LEU A 660 20.27 19.28 26.83
N LEU A 661 19.23 20.04 27.18
CA LEU A 661 19.37 21.33 27.85
C LEU A 661 19.27 21.17 29.37
N TYR A 662 20.17 21.82 30.11
CA TYR A 662 20.20 21.79 31.57
C TYR A 662 20.27 23.20 32.17
N ASN A 663 19.25 23.57 32.94
CA ASN A 663 19.23 24.83 33.66
C ASN A 663 20.01 24.74 34.98
N ASN A 664 21.14 25.44 35.07
CA ASN A 664 22.00 25.44 36.27
C ASN A 664 21.39 26.15 37.50
N VAL A 665 20.30 26.91 37.33
CA VAL A 665 19.66 27.68 38.42
C VAL A 665 18.50 26.89 39.04
N THR A 666 17.68 26.24 38.21
CA THR A 666 16.45 25.56 38.66
C THR A 666 16.50 24.04 38.56
N GLY A 667 17.43 23.48 37.76
CA GLY A 667 17.51 22.05 37.49
C GLY A 667 18.12 21.24 38.64
N ASN A 668 17.58 20.05 38.88
CA ASN A 668 18.07 19.17 39.95
C ASN A 668 19.23 18.26 39.46
N LEU A 669 19.88 17.55 40.40
CA LEU A 669 21.00 16.64 40.08
C LEU A 669 20.57 15.43 39.23
N ALA A 670 19.33 14.97 39.36
CA ALA A 670 18.82 13.86 38.55
C ALA A 670 18.68 14.28 37.08
N ASP A 671 18.20 15.50 36.82
CA ASP A 671 18.10 16.05 35.46
C ASP A 671 19.49 16.21 34.84
N LYS A 672 20.45 16.75 35.61
CA LYS A 672 21.85 16.88 35.15
C LYS A 672 22.45 15.52 34.79
N ARG A 673 22.27 14.53 35.66
CA ARG A 673 22.73 13.16 35.42
C ARG A 673 22.08 12.58 34.16
N ARG A 674 20.77 12.76 34.00
CA ARG A 674 20.02 12.29 32.84
C ARG A 674 20.54 12.88 31.53
N VAL A 675 20.80 14.19 31.48
CA VAL A 675 21.39 14.84 30.28
C VAL A 675 22.75 14.19 29.95
N GLY A 676 23.61 14.01 30.96
CA GLY A 676 24.90 13.37 30.75
C GLY A 676 24.79 11.92 30.24
N GLU A 677 23.88 11.13 30.82
CA GLU A 677 23.62 9.74 30.42
C GLU A 677 23.08 9.66 28.98
N VAL A 678 22.07 10.46 28.63
CA VAL A 678 21.46 10.43 27.29
C VAL A 678 22.44 10.93 26.24
N VAL A 679 23.12 12.06 26.47
CA VAL A 679 24.13 12.57 25.51
C VAL A 679 25.23 11.52 25.28
N SER A 680 25.71 10.86 26.35
CA SER A 680 26.74 9.81 26.22
C SER A 680 26.23 8.55 25.52
N HIS A 681 24.93 8.24 25.67
CA HIS A 681 24.26 7.13 24.99
C HIS A 681 24.17 7.38 23.49
N GLU A 682 23.63 8.53 23.07
CA GLU A 682 23.53 8.87 21.65
C GLU A 682 24.91 8.98 20.96
N LEU A 683 25.92 9.47 21.69
CA LEU A 683 27.29 9.50 21.18
C LEU A 683 27.91 8.11 21.05
N ALA A 684 27.54 7.14 21.89
CA ALA A 684 28.02 5.77 21.76
C ALA A 684 27.59 5.15 20.42
N HIS A 685 26.41 5.54 19.94
CA HIS A 685 25.86 5.01 18.70
C HIS A 685 26.66 5.37 17.44
N GLN A 686 27.47 6.43 17.52
CA GLN A 686 28.38 6.81 16.43
C GLN A 686 29.41 5.70 16.13
N TRP A 687 29.68 4.81 17.10
CA TRP A 687 30.44 3.57 16.90
C TRP A 687 29.50 2.36 16.80
N PHE A 688 28.49 2.29 17.65
CA PHE A 688 27.49 1.23 17.67
C PHE A 688 26.18 1.69 17.00
N GLY A 689 26.06 1.48 15.69
CA GLY A 689 24.82 1.75 14.93
C GLY A 689 25.10 2.31 13.57
N ASP A 690 26.10 3.18 13.57
CA ASP A 690 26.48 3.91 12.37
C ASP A 690 27.60 3.17 11.64
N ILE A 691 28.69 2.85 12.34
CA ILE A 691 29.78 2.02 11.80
C ILE A 691 29.28 0.58 11.60
N VAL A 692 28.74 -0.01 12.67
CA VAL A 692 28.11 -1.34 12.64
C VAL A 692 26.59 -1.16 12.54
N THR A 693 26.03 -1.46 11.37
CA THR A 693 24.59 -1.30 11.11
C THR A 693 23.93 -2.67 11.03
N PRO A 694 22.71 -2.83 11.58
CA PRO A 694 21.97 -4.08 11.51
C PRO A 694 21.71 -4.54 10.07
N GLN A 695 21.57 -5.85 9.87
CA GLN A 695 21.15 -6.38 8.57
C GLN A 695 19.65 -6.13 8.35
N TRP A 696 18.83 -6.20 9.41
CA TRP A 696 17.43 -5.80 9.39
C TRP A 696 16.99 -5.23 10.74
N TRP A 697 15.82 -4.57 10.78
CA TRP A 697 15.27 -3.94 11.98
C TRP A 697 15.05 -4.89 13.18
N ASN A 698 14.93 -6.19 12.96
CA ASN A 698 14.85 -7.16 14.06
C ASN A 698 16.21 -7.48 14.71
N ASP A 699 17.30 -6.91 14.19
CA ASP A 699 18.65 -7.01 14.74
C ASP A 699 19.05 -5.71 15.49
N LEU A 700 18.10 -4.81 15.75
CA LEU A 700 18.34 -3.58 16.52
C LEU A 700 18.62 -3.94 18.00
N TRP A 701 19.67 -3.35 18.58
CA TRP A 701 20.10 -3.60 19.97
C TRP A 701 19.36 -2.78 21.04
#